data_AF-A0A316F7F6-F1
#
_entry.id   AF-A0A316F7F6-F1
#
_cell.length_a   1.000
_cell.length_b   1.000
_cell.length_c   1.000
_cell.angle_alpha   90.00
_cell.angle_beta   90.00
_cell.angle_gamma   90.00
#
_symmetry.space_group_name_H-M   'P 1'
#
loop_
_entity.id
_entity.type
_entity.pdbx_description
1 polymer ?
#
loop_
_entity_poly.entity_id
_entity_poly.type
_entity_poly.pdbx_seq_one_letter_code
_entity_poly.pdbx_strand_id
1 'polypeptide(L)'
;MSRVLATTRDLLTSLDPLTYRARMNRLVQWARVAPDRVQVCAELREQGPYERRLALVAAMAAEDADGIAAAVLDPQPSIRHAALTAALRAGIPAGDHADRPAVERRRIYQALRRHARPEVADALIEQVRAEFGDEEAAALLPACGTGTVRALLPELEHALSPARLVRRHPGPLLDRIRERLAAAPAGRRHRIWAEAAGAVLRCDPAQALDLLERYGPEDTLPGSLRPYGVLATYDARRVVRLLTAPGRAAWLRRTVLPRALLRRLTAGTPGLSVDELAPLAALLRDNDRALAALLRAVAPSRRGELYDRAMAEVDVTARAPAEVIMEVLPAGIRIREATRMLAMPEVRESEDTVFQWSAHLAWPEASAALTAALRSGDAGIRATGYTRLLDAARRSRDPRTVAEAIGRLDRLRNEQDPVRAAALTALAATARLLTADTAPGLTQLTTDAVEARDGSVATMRALSGLAADVLRHHVAVPELREWALLTIDLVTSGSQTPVLRRFDSVLRRGDETAVVERLRGWVEAGIARGRYGPLFALVHALGDRARNVPALQELLRGAIGPDTLPSVARTAIRFWLDDPRTRADRVAEVLDIDASTVTVDPVWPTLCRSRTDLLDRVLDHAPRGRFLDARTRWVPGPVRDCERWLPRQQARYVALQESIIADTGQGVWQRAAAVRAAAEVPEGGRESALRHVDAPEVPIAEAALGALVWTGDPAGALPVLLGHAGGDRARVALYAAGRAAQHVPPSRLPAVLGPVLTGDAKITSRKEAARLLARYGPPHMMAMLLDAYTHPAAHRDVRAAIVAAARQRLRSDAGWSILETALTGSREERRAVLDAQAHTIPERYRPRYGQLIVASCRSTDREVRRAAFGRLNEWAPWLDGITGLVVDRITDLDETTHALEIAELLEAGGDEAFGAALDRLVERDAADDRPGGPDTDRPARRRAEMLAQAAAARSAARPAGADRVHFVERARWLAGLPGFTVTAVRLLIDLGRLGNLDEIADLCAGRPVLAVRAAGHLDDRMRDLCTVPDAGVLIGAGTRLAERGDLAGGLLALSLAGFGDDFGWKTPWRDLLHALRRHPETEVRDEALGVDMAAPKYYWTS
;
A
#
# COMPACT_ATOMS: atom_id res chain seq x y z
N MET A 1 20.86 -14.96 53.00
CA MET A 1 20.95 -15.92 51.88
C MET A 1 20.30 -17.22 52.32
N SER A 2 19.06 -17.48 51.92
CA SER A 2 18.37 -18.75 52.22
C SER A 2 19.12 -19.89 51.53
N ARG A 3 19.29 -21.03 52.20
CA ARG A 3 20.13 -22.14 51.74
C ARG A 3 19.38 -22.86 50.61
N VAL A 4 19.82 -22.67 49.35
CA VAL A 4 19.18 -23.30 48.18
C VAL A 4 19.09 -24.82 48.37
N LEU A 5 17.89 -25.39 48.23
CA LEU A 5 17.64 -26.84 48.34
C LEU A 5 18.55 -27.61 47.39
N ALA A 6 19.01 -28.78 47.83
CA ALA A 6 19.86 -29.65 47.00
C ALA A 6 19.17 -30.01 45.67
N THR A 7 17.86 -30.31 45.72
CA THR A 7 17.05 -30.66 44.56
C THR A 7 16.92 -29.52 43.54
N THR A 8 16.78 -28.28 43.98
CA THR A 8 16.78 -27.10 43.10
C THR A 8 18.13 -26.91 42.41
N ARG A 9 19.25 -27.10 43.14
CA ARG A 9 20.60 -27.05 42.58
C ARG A 9 20.82 -28.15 41.54
N ASP A 10 20.36 -29.36 41.82
CA ASP A 10 20.48 -30.50 40.90
C ASP A 10 19.70 -30.25 39.61
N LEU A 11 18.47 -29.70 39.71
CA LEU A 11 17.68 -29.32 38.55
C LEU A 11 18.42 -28.27 37.70
N LEU A 12 18.85 -27.15 38.29
CA LEU A 12 19.54 -26.09 37.56
C LEU A 12 20.83 -26.59 36.89
N THR A 13 21.60 -27.42 37.59
CA THR A 13 22.83 -28.06 37.05
C THR A 13 22.52 -28.95 35.85
N SER A 14 21.43 -29.73 35.91
CA SER A 14 21.01 -30.59 34.78
C SER A 14 20.52 -29.83 33.56
N LEU A 15 19.99 -28.61 33.75
CA LEU A 15 19.45 -27.75 32.70
C LEU A 15 20.53 -26.92 31.99
N ASP A 16 21.64 -26.67 32.68
CA ASP A 16 22.70 -25.76 32.28
C ASP A 16 23.35 -26.08 30.92
N PRO A 17 23.85 -27.31 30.65
CA PRO A 17 24.58 -27.61 29.41
C PRO A 17 23.66 -27.76 28.19
N LEU A 18 22.34 -27.67 28.37
CA LEU A 18 21.36 -27.93 27.33
C LEU A 18 21.09 -26.69 26.47
N THR A 19 20.81 -26.94 25.18
CA THR A 19 20.21 -25.93 24.28
C THR A 19 18.90 -25.42 24.88
N TYR A 20 18.49 -24.17 24.60
CA TYR A 20 17.23 -23.61 25.13
C TYR A 20 16.02 -24.55 24.91
N ARG A 21 15.90 -25.16 23.73
CA ARG A 21 14.80 -26.09 23.43
C ARG A 21 14.88 -27.37 24.28
N ALA A 22 16.06 -27.99 24.37
CA ALA A 22 16.24 -29.19 25.18
C ALA A 22 16.02 -28.89 26.67
N ARG A 23 16.46 -27.72 27.14
CA ARG A 23 16.26 -27.22 28.49
C ARG A 23 14.77 -27.07 28.83
N MET A 24 14.00 -26.38 27.98
CA MET A 24 12.56 -26.23 28.21
C MET A 24 11.83 -27.58 28.17
N ASN A 25 12.20 -28.48 27.26
CA ASN A 25 11.61 -29.82 27.21
C ASN A 25 11.90 -30.62 28.49
N ARG A 26 13.16 -30.60 28.97
CA ARG A 26 13.56 -31.28 30.20
C ARG A 26 12.84 -30.71 31.42
N LEU A 27 12.71 -29.38 31.50
CA LEU A 27 11.96 -28.70 32.56
C LEU A 27 10.48 -29.10 32.55
N VAL A 28 9.83 -29.12 31.38
CA VAL A 28 8.43 -29.55 31.24
C VAL A 28 8.25 -31.02 31.64
N GLN A 29 9.17 -31.90 31.26
CA GLN A 29 9.15 -33.30 31.68
C GLN A 29 9.28 -33.43 33.20
N TRP A 30 10.26 -32.74 33.79
CA TRP A 30 10.46 -32.71 35.25
C TRP A 30 9.20 -32.20 35.97
N ALA A 31 8.64 -31.06 35.56
CA ALA A 31 7.51 -30.42 36.21
C ALA A 31 6.25 -31.31 36.26
N ARG A 32 6.08 -32.22 35.30
CA ARG A 32 4.92 -33.14 35.24
C ARG A 32 5.01 -34.33 36.18
N VAL A 33 6.23 -34.78 36.52
CA VAL A 33 6.44 -36.06 37.21
C VAL A 33 7.10 -35.91 38.58
N ALA A 34 7.76 -34.79 38.86
CA ALA A 34 8.54 -34.61 40.07
C ALA A 34 7.63 -34.42 41.32
N PRO A 35 7.88 -35.17 42.42
CA PRO A 35 7.10 -35.06 43.66
C PRO A 35 7.45 -33.81 44.47
N ASP A 36 8.68 -33.32 44.35
CA ASP A 36 9.22 -32.13 45.03
C ASP A 36 8.97 -30.82 44.26
N ARG A 37 8.25 -30.87 43.13
CA ARG A 37 8.03 -29.73 42.23
C ARG A 37 7.52 -28.47 42.92
N VAL A 38 6.63 -28.61 43.91
CA VAL A 38 6.02 -27.45 44.60
C VAL A 38 7.06 -26.69 45.40
N GLN A 39 7.92 -27.41 46.14
CA GLN A 39 9.00 -26.83 46.94
C GLN A 39 10.07 -26.18 46.05
N VAL A 40 10.49 -26.88 44.99
CA VAL A 40 11.48 -26.36 44.04
C VAL A 40 10.94 -25.13 43.30
N CYS A 41 9.68 -25.14 42.84
CA CYS A 41 9.07 -23.97 42.20
C CYS A 41 8.93 -22.79 43.16
N ALA A 42 8.61 -23.01 44.44
CA ALA A 42 8.56 -21.94 45.44
C ALA A 42 9.95 -21.29 45.62
N GLU A 43 11.00 -22.10 45.74
CA GLU A 43 12.36 -21.60 45.87
C GLU A 43 12.88 -20.89 44.60
N LEU A 44 12.52 -21.37 43.40
CA LEU A 44 12.83 -20.69 42.14
C LEU A 44 12.14 -19.31 42.04
N ARG A 45 10.96 -19.14 42.64
CA ARG A 45 10.24 -17.84 42.66
C ARG A 45 10.95 -16.79 43.53
N GLU A 46 11.75 -17.21 44.50
CA GLU A 46 12.51 -16.32 45.39
C GLU A 46 13.87 -15.89 44.80
N GLN A 47 14.22 -16.39 43.60
CA GLN A 47 15.50 -16.13 42.93
C GLN A 47 15.38 -15.08 41.81
N GLY A 48 16.36 -15.06 40.89
CA GLY A 48 16.48 -14.08 39.82
C GLY A 48 15.42 -14.24 38.70
N PRO A 49 15.34 -13.29 37.74
CA PRO A 49 14.35 -13.33 36.67
C PRO A 49 14.42 -14.62 35.81
N TYR A 50 15.59 -15.22 35.69
CA TYR A 50 15.76 -16.48 34.96
C TYR A 50 15.03 -17.63 35.68
N GLU A 51 15.28 -17.81 36.97
CA GLU A 51 14.68 -18.87 37.78
C GLU A 51 13.17 -18.70 37.93
N ARG A 52 12.69 -17.47 38.15
CA ARG A 52 11.25 -17.19 38.19
C ARG A 52 10.55 -17.53 36.87
N ARG A 53 11.24 -17.34 35.73
CA ARG A 53 10.72 -17.77 34.43
C ARG A 53 10.63 -19.30 34.32
N LEU A 54 11.62 -20.04 34.83
CA LEU A 54 11.56 -21.50 34.89
C LEU A 54 10.38 -21.95 35.76
N ALA A 55 10.16 -21.30 36.92
CA ALA A 55 9.02 -21.58 37.79
C ALA A 55 7.68 -21.36 37.07
N LEU A 56 7.54 -20.28 36.28
CA LEU A 56 6.33 -20.05 35.47
C LEU A 56 6.15 -21.14 34.40
N VAL A 57 7.20 -21.53 33.68
CA VAL A 57 7.11 -22.60 32.67
C VAL A 57 6.74 -23.93 33.31
N ALA A 58 7.31 -24.25 34.46
CA ALA A 58 6.96 -25.44 35.24
C ALA A 58 5.49 -25.40 35.70
N ALA A 59 5.02 -24.26 36.22
CA ALA A 59 3.62 -24.08 36.62
C ALA A 59 2.66 -24.26 35.44
N MET A 60 2.98 -23.70 34.28
CA MET A 60 2.20 -23.89 33.05
C MET A 60 2.20 -25.36 32.57
N ALA A 61 3.30 -26.09 32.77
CA ALA A 61 3.42 -27.49 32.36
C ALA A 61 2.68 -28.47 33.28
N ALA A 62 2.58 -28.10 34.57
CA ALA A 62 1.90 -28.86 35.62
C ALA A 62 0.45 -28.40 35.85
N GLU A 63 -0.03 -27.40 35.10
CA GLU A 63 -1.35 -26.77 35.28
C GLU A 63 -1.57 -26.23 36.71
N ASP A 64 -0.50 -25.76 37.36
CA ASP A 64 -0.51 -25.16 38.70
C ASP A 64 -1.10 -23.73 38.64
N ALA A 65 -2.38 -23.61 39.02
CA ALA A 65 -3.10 -22.35 39.00
C ALA A 65 -2.50 -21.30 39.94
N ASP A 66 -2.10 -21.70 41.15
CA ASP A 66 -1.50 -20.80 42.14
C ASP A 66 -0.14 -20.29 41.66
N GLY A 67 0.64 -21.16 41.03
CA GLY A 67 1.91 -20.79 40.42
C GLY A 67 1.78 -19.82 39.25
N ILE A 68 0.75 -19.98 38.42
CA ILE A 68 0.44 -19.03 37.33
C ILE A 68 -0.05 -17.69 37.90
N ALA A 69 -0.94 -17.72 38.90
CA ALA A 69 -1.48 -16.54 39.55
C ALA A 69 -0.39 -15.70 40.22
N ALA A 70 0.56 -16.34 40.92
CA ALA A 70 1.70 -15.66 41.54
C ALA A 70 2.55 -14.89 40.50
N ALA A 71 2.74 -15.44 39.30
CA ALA A 71 3.55 -14.83 38.26
C ALA A 71 2.85 -13.67 37.51
N VAL A 72 1.54 -13.47 37.69
CA VAL A 72 0.78 -12.35 37.09
C VAL A 72 1.19 -10.99 37.66
N LEU A 73 1.88 -10.96 38.80
CA LEU A 73 2.42 -9.75 39.42
C LEU A 73 3.96 -9.71 39.42
N ASP A 74 4.63 -10.58 38.65
CA ASP A 74 6.09 -10.60 38.60
C ASP A 74 6.65 -9.22 38.18
N PRO A 75 7.72 -8.71 38.83
CA PRO A 75 8.31 -7.42 38.45
C PRO A 75 8.81 -7.41 36.99
N GLN A 76 9.28 -8.54 36.46
CA GLN A 76 9.79 -8.67 35.09
C GLN A 76 8.64 -8.70 34.06
N PRO A 77 8.55 -7.72 33.13
CA PRO A 77 7.44 -7.63 32.19
C PRO A 77 7.28 -8.87 31.30
N SER A 78 8.37 -9.52 30.89
CA SER A 78 8.30 -10.71 30.03
C SER A 78 7.62 -11.90 30.72
N ILE A 79 7.90 -12.11 32.01
CA ILE A 79 7.29 -13.16 32.85
C ILE A 79 5.82 -12.81 33.07
N ARG A 80 5.55 -11.59 33.53
CA ARG A 80 4.20 -11.09 33.78
C ARG A 80 3.29 -11.19 32.55
N HIS A 81 3.76 -10.80 31.38
CA HIS A 81 2.99 -10.91 30.13
C HIS A 81 2.72 -12.36 29.71
N ALA A 82 3.67 -13.27 29.94
CA ALA A 82 3.47 -14.70 29.68
C ALA A 82 2.45 -15.29 30.66
N ALA A 83 2.57 -14.97 31.94
CA ALA A 83 1.65 -15.38 33.01
C ALA A 83 0.22 -14.89 32.74
N LEU A 84 0.03 -13.61 32.39
CA LEU A 84 -1.29 -13.07 32.00
C LEU A 84 -1.93 -13.84 30.85
N THR A 85 -1.14 -14.22 29.85
CA THR A 85 -1.64 -14.99 28.70
C THR A 85 -2.02 -16.41 29.13
N ALA A 86 -1.23 -17.03 30.02
CA ALA A 86 -1.50 -18.36 30.56
C ALA A 86 -2.74 -18.37 31.49
N ALA A 87 -2.85 -17.39 32.39
CA ALA A 87 -3.99 -17.21 33.29
C ALA A 87 -5.31 -17.13 32.52
N LEU A 88 -5.39 -16.27 31.50
CA LEU A 88 -6.59 -16.15 30.65
C LEU A 88 -6.92 -17.44 29.88
N ARG A 89 -5.91 -18.22 29.50
CA ARG A 89 -6.13 -19.52 28.85
C ARG A 89 -6.71 -20.54 29.84
N ALA A 90 -6.23 -20.52 31.08
CA ALA A 90 -6.64 -21.40 32.17
C ALA A 90 -7.92 -20.94 32.90
N GLY A 91 -8.49 -19.77 32.57
CA GLY A 91 -9.67 -19.23 33.26
C GLY A 91 -9.37 -18.63 34.64
N ILE A 92 -8.10 -18.33 34.92
CA ILE A 92 -7.66 -17.73 36.18
C ILE A 92 -7.90 -16.21 36.11
N PRO A 93 -8.56 -15.60 37.12
CA PRO A 93 -8.78 -14.16 37.15
C PRO A 93 -7.47 -13.39 37.06
N ALA A 94 -7.42 -12.39 36.17
CA ALA A 94 -6.27 -11.52 36.03
C ALA A 94 -6.29 -10.39 37.08
N GLY A 95 -6.88 -10.55 38.26
CA GLY A 95 -6.96 -9.50 39.29
C GLY A 95 -7.70 -8.23 38.85
N ASP A 96 -7.46 -7.11 39.55
CA ASP A 96 -8.09 -5.82 39.24
C ASP A 96 -7.65 -5.31 37.86
N HIS A 97 -8.62 -5.02 37.00
CA HIS A 97 -8.38 -4.48 35.66
C HIS A 97 -8.24 -2.95 35.64
N ALA A 98 -8.80 -2.24 36.63
CA ALA A 98 -8.86 -0.79 36.67
C ALA A 98 -7.50 -0.12 36.89
N ASP A 99 -6.65 -0.75 37.70
CA ASP A 99 -5.31 -0.22 37.96
C ASP A 99 -4.20 -0.91 37.16
N ARG A 100 -4.55 -1.74 36.18
CA ARG A 100 -3.54 -2.40 35.33
C ARG A 100 -2.91 -1.42 34.34
N PRO A 101 -1.58 -1.47 34.12
CA PRO A 101 -0.93 -0.68 33.07
C PRO A 101 -1.51 -0.92 31.66
N ALA A 102 -1.47 0.11 30.81
CA ALA A 102 -2.04 0.07 29.46
C ALA A 102 -1.44 -1.05 28.57
N VAL A 103 -0.16 -1.37 28.71
CA VAL A 103 0.48 -2.49 27.97
C VAL A 103 -0.15 -3.83 28.34
N GLU A 104 -0.44 -4.03 29.62
CA GLU A 104 -1.03 -5.27 30.13
C GLU A 104 -2.49 -5.40 29.71
N ARG A 105 -3.28 -4.32 29.81
CA ARG A 105 -4.67 -4.29 29.30
C ARG A 105 -4.73 -4.64 27.81
N ARG A 106 -3.89 -4.01 26.97
CA ARG A 106 -3.80 -4.32 25.54
C ARG A 106 -3.42 -5.78 25.28
N ARG A 107 -2.56 -6.37 26.13
CA ARG A 107 -2.17 -7.78 26.06
C ARG A 107 -3.32 -8.70 26.42
N ILE A 108 -4.09 -8.38 27.46
CA ILE A 108 -5.34 -9.08 27.83
C ILE A 108 -6.31 -9.07 26.66
N TYR A 109 -6.57 -7.90 26.05
CA TYR A 109 -7.45 -7.80 24.89
C TYR A 109 -6.95 -8.64 23.72
N GLN A 110 -5.63 -8.64 23.47
CA GLN A 110 -5.04 -9.49 22.43
C GLN A 110 -5.17 -10.99 22.73
N ALA A 111 -5.03 -11.39 23.99
CA ALA A 111 -5.19 -12.78 24.42
C ALA A 111 -6.65 -13.23 24.26
N LEU A 112 -7.64 -12.45 24.68
CA LEU A 112 -9.08 -12.73 24.49
C LEU A 112 -9.49 -12.76 23.00
N ARG A 113 -8.87 -11.92 22.17
CA ARG A 113 -9.04 -11.99 20.70
C ARG A 113 -8.42 -13.24 20.06
N ARG A 114 -7.49 -13.92 20.73
CA ARG A 114 -6.86 -15.16 20.24
C ARG A 114 -7.55 -16.40 20.81
N HIS A 115 -7.84 -16.39 22.11
CA HIS A 115 -8.50 -17.45 22.86
C HIS A 115 -9.94 -17.01 23.13
N ALA A 116 -10.90 -17.55 22.39
CA ALA A 116 -12.30 -17.12 22.45
C ALA A 116 -12.92 -17.45 23.82
N ARG A 117 -13.08 -16.42 24.64
CA ARG A 117 -13.77 -16.41 25.94
C ARG A 117 -14.69 -15.18 25.98
N PRO A 118 -15.75 -15.15 25.14
CA PRO A 118 -16.61 -13.98 25.01
C PRO A 118 -17.23 -13.56 26.33
N GLU A 119 -17.57 -14.50 27.22
CA GLU A 119 -18.11 -14.25 28.55
C GLU A 119 -17.21 -13.36 29.41
N VAL A 120 -15.89 -13.56 29.36
CA VAL A 120 -14.91 -12.73 30.09
C VAL A 120 -14.79 -11.35 29.44
N ALA A 121 -14.78 -11.29 28.11
CA ALA A 121 -14.69 -10.03 27.39
C ALA A 121 -15.96 -9.17 27.58
N ASP A 122 -17.14 -9.81 27.60
CA ASP A 122 -18.45 -9.19 27.82
C ASP A 122 -18.55 -8.61 29.24
N ALA A 123 -18.09 -9.33 30.27
CA ALA A 123 -18.07 -8.81 31.64
C ALA A 123 -17.12 -7.61 31.82
N LEU A 124 -16.04 -7.52 31.03
CA LEU A 124 -15.04 -6.45 31.15
C LEU A 124 -15.37 -5.19 30.35
N ILE A 125 -16.16 -5.29 29.27
CA ILE A 125 -16.30 -4.20 28.29
C ILE A 125 -16.87 -2.92 28.92
N GLU A 126 -17.84 -3.05 29.82
CA GLU A 126 -18.50 -1.91 30.47
C GLU A 126 -17.55 -1.17 31.42
N GLN A 127 -16.81 -1.91 32.24
CA GLN A 127 -15.79 -1.35 33.12
C GLN A 127 -14.70 -0.66 32.32
N VAL A 128 -14.15 -1.33 31.28
CA VAL A 128 -13.11 -0.76 30.41
C VAL A 128 -13.59 0.54 29.77
N ARG A 129 -14.83 0.56 29.29
CA ARG A 129 -15.44 1.75 28.69
C ARG A 129 -15.62 2.88 29.69
N ALA A 130 -15.98 2.58 30.94
CA ALA A 130 -16.14 3.57 31.99
C ALA A 130 -14.82 4.20 32.42
N GLU A 131 -13.77 3.40 32.57
CA GLU A 131 -12.49 3.85 33.14
C GLU A 131 -11.51 4.39 32.09
N PHE A 132 -11.47 3.77 30.90
CA PHE A 132 -10.47 4.07 29.87
C PHE A 132 -11.06 4.66 28.58
N GLY A 133 -12.39 4.66 28.46
CA GLY A 133 -13.09 5.28 27.35
C GLY A 133 -13.31 4.37 26.14
N ASP A 134 -13.89 4.97 25.09
CA ASP A 134 -14.39 4.24 23.92
C ASP A 134 -13.26 3.60 23.08
N GLU A 135 -12.03 4.15 23.07
CA GLU A 135 -10.88 3.57 22.35
C GLU A 135 -10.47 2.18 22.88
N GLU A 136 -10.39 2.03 24.20
CA GLU A 136 -10.03 0.73 24.80
C GLU A 136 -11.17 -0.26 24.73
N ALA A 137 -12.42 0.21 24.90
CA ALA A 137 -13.60 -0.61 24.68
C ALA A 137 -13.65 -1.13 23.23
N ALA A 138 -13.44 -0.28 22.23
CA ALA A 138 -13.36 -0.68 20.82
C ALA A 138 -12.21 -1.66 20.55
N ALA A 139 -11.08 -1.57 21.27
CA ALA A 139 -10.00 -2.54 21.16
C ALA A 139 -10.38 -3.93 21.72
N LEU A 140 -11.21 -4.00 22.77
CA LEU A 140 -11.70 -5.22 23.38
C LEU A 140 -12.89 -5.83 22.62
N LEU A 141 -13.75 -5.00 22.02
CA LEU A 141 -15.00 -5.39 21.35
C LEU A 141 -14.90 -6.63 20.42
N PRO A 142 -13.84 -6.83 19.60
CA PRO A 142 -13.73 -8.04 18.75
C PRO A 142 -13.51 -9.36 19.52
N ALA A 143 -13.33 -9.31 20.84
CA ALA A 143 -13.27 -10.48 21.70
C ALA A 143 -14.61 -10.84 22.35
N CYS A 144 -15.56 -9.89 22.38
CA CYS A 144 -16.90 -10.01 22.97
C CYS A 144 -17.81 -10.98 22.19
N GLY A 145 -18.92 -11.36 22.80
CA GLY A 145 -19.97 -12.13 22.14
C GLY A 145 -20.69 -11.35 21.04
N THR A 146 -21.30 -12.07 20.08
CA THR A 146 -22.02 -11.45 18.95
C THR A 146 -23.16 -10.51 19.39
N GLY A 147 -23.83 -10.80 20.51
CA GLY A 147 -24.88 -9.94 21.08
C GLY A 147 -24.33 -8.60 21.56
N THR A 148 -23.28 -8.62 22.39
CA THR A 148 -22.56 -7.43 22.86
C THR A 148 -22.00 -6.59 21.71
N VAL A 149 -21.41 -7.24 20.70
CA VAL A 149 -20.92 -6.56 19.50
C VAL A 149 -22.06 -5.85 18.79
N ARG A 150 -23.21 -6.50 18.59
CA ARG A 150 -24.38 -5.89 17.93
C ARG A 150 -24.90 -4.67 18.70
N ALA A 151 -24.94 -4.74 20.03
CA ALA A 151 -25.41 -3.65 20.88
C ALA A 151 -24.45 -2.45 20.92
N LEU A 152 -23.14 -2.69 21.09
CA LEU A 152 -22.16 -1.63 21.31
C LEU A 152 -21.48 -1.10 20.04
N LEU A 153 -21.57 -1.82 18.91
CA LEU A 153 -20.93 -1.39 17.66
C LEU A 153 -21.39 0.01 17.19
N PRO A 154 -22.69 0.38 17.19
CA PRO A 154 -23.10 1.74 16.81
C PRO A 154 -22.45 2.83 17.67
N GLU A 155 -22.21 2.55 18.95
CA GLU A 155 -21.61 3.52 19.87
C GLU A 155 -20.08 3.60 19.76
N LEU A 156 -19.42 2.50 19.39
CA LEU A 156 -17.96 2.34 19.39
C LEU A 156 -17.32 2.35 18.00
N GLU A 157 -18.09 2.35 16.92
CA GLU A 157 -17.53 2.24 15.56
C GLU A 157 -16.59 3.38 15.17
N HIS A 158 -16.76 4.57 15.77
CA HIS A 158 -15.87 5.73 15.58
C HIS A 158 -14.42 5.45 16.02
N ALA A 159 -14.22 4.52 16.96
CA ALA A 159 -12.91 4.14 17.50
C ALA A 159 -12.46 2.73 17.04
N LEU A 160 -13.23 2.07 16.19
CA LEU A 160 -12.99 0.70 15.76
C LEU A 160 -12.62 0.65 14.27
N SER A 161 -11.53 -0.06 13.94
CA SER A 161 -11.30 -0.46 12.55
C SER A 161 -12.23 -1.62 12.17
N PRO A 162 -13.10 -1.49 11.14
CA PRO A 162 -14.01 -2.56 10.70
C PRO A 162 -13.30 -3.88 10.38
N ALA A 163 -12.04 -3.80 9.92
CA ALA A 163 -11.21 -4.95 9.61
C ALA A 163 -11.02 -5.92 10.79
N ARG A 164 -11.13 -5.43 12.03
CA ARG A 164 -10.97 -6.24 13.25
C ARG A 164 -12.14 -7.20 13.49
N LEU A 165 -13.33 -6.91 12.97
CA LEU A 165 -14.52 -7.73 13.15
C LEU A 165 -14.66 -8.85 12.12
N VAL A 166 -14.10 -8.70 10.92
CA VAL A 166 -14.30 -9.61 9.77
C VAL A 166 -14.13 -11.09 10.13
N ARG A 167 -13.13 -11.43 10.96
CA ARG A 167 -12.82 -12.84 11.28
C ARG A 167 -13.85 -13.51 12.19
N ARG A 168 -14.46 -12.78 13.13
CA ARG A 168 -15.31 -13.35 14.20
C ARG A 168 -16.76 -12.89 14.14
N HIS A 169 -17.00 -11.65 13.72
CA HIS A 169 -18.31 -11.02 13.67
C HIS A 169 -18.59 -10.38 12.29
N PRO A 170 -18.46 -11.14 11.18
CA PRO A 170 -18.79 -10.61 9.85
C PRO A 170 -20.27 -10.22 9.74
N GLY A 171 -21.19 -10.95 10.42
CA GLY A 171 -22.62 -10.67 10.43
C GLY A 171 -22.97 -9.29 11.02
N PRO A 172 -22.68 -9.02 12.32
CA PRO A 172 -22.92 -7.71 12.92
C PRO A 172 -22.26 -6.55 12.17
N LEU A 173 -21.07 -6.77 11.61
CA LEU A 173 -20.40 -5.78 10.76
C LEU A 173 -21.22 -5.48 9.49
N LEU A 174 -21.63 -6.51 8.74
CA LEU A 174 -22.41 -6.34 7.52
C LEU A 174 -23.77 -5.70 7.80
N ASP A 175 -24.45 -6.09 8.89
CA ASP A 175 -25.72 -5.49 9.32
C ASP A 175 -25.56 -3.99 9.60
N ARG A 176 -24.53 -3.59 10.36
CA ARG A 176 -24.28 -2.17 10.66
C ARG A 176 -23.91 -1.36 9.41
N ILE A 177 -23.09 -1.91 8.52
CA ILE A 177 -22.74 -1.23 7.26
C ILE A 177 -23.97 -1.09 6.35
N ARG A 178 -24.84 -2.11 6.29
CA ARG A 178 -26.12 -2.05 5.56
C ARG A 178 -27.00 -0.92 6.08
N GLU A 179 -27.17 -0.83 7.40
CA GLU A 179 -27.94 0.22 8.08
C GLU A 179 -27.39 1.62 7.74
N ARG A 180 -26.07 1.81 7.87
CA ARG A 180 -25.41 3.09 7.54
C ARG A 180 -25.59 3.48 6.08
N LEU A 181 -25.44 2.54 5.15
CA LEU A 181 -25.60 2.80 3.72
C LEU A 181 -27.06 3.08 3.34
N ALA A 182 -28.01 2.42 4.01
CA ALA A 182 -29.45 2.64 3.81
C ALA A 182 -29.90 4.02 4.32
N ALA A 183 -29.40 4.46 5.47
CA ALA A 183 -29.73 5.76 6.05
C ALA A 183 -29.00 6.93 5.37
N ALA A 184 -27.83 6.70 4.75
CA ALA A 184 -27.04 7.76 4.13
C ALA A 184 -27.57 8.19 2.75
N PRO A 185 -27.65 9.52 2.48
CA PRO A 185 -27.83 10.06 1.13
C PRO A 185 -26.73 9.57 0.17
N ALA A 186 -27.04 9.47 -1.12
CA ALA A 186 -26.14 8.91 -2.14
C ALA A 186 -24.74 9.54 -2.12
N GLY A 187 -24.63 10.87 -2.04
CA GLY A 187 -23.34 11.58 -2.02
C GLY A 187 -22.45 11.28 -0.81
N ARG A 188 -23.01 10.74 0.29
CA ARG A 188 -22.25 10.39 1.50
C ARG A 188 -21.86 8.92 1.59
N ARG A 189 -22.45 8.06 0.75
CA ARG A 189 -22.14 6.61 0.72
C ARG A 189 -20.68 6.36 0.33
N HIS A 190 -20.07 7.22 -0.48
CA HIS A 190 -18.65 7.10 -0.86
C HIS A 190 -17.72 7.09 0.37
N ARG A 191 -17.98 7.94 1.38
CA ARG A 191 -17.18 7.97 2.62
C ARG A 191 -17.34 6.68 3.43
N ILE A 192 -18.56 6.17 3.55
CA ILE A 192 -18.83 4.89 4.25
C ILE A 192 -18.08 3.76 3.55
N TRP A 193 -18.10 3.72 2.22
CA TRP A 193 -17.34 2.75 1.44
C TRP A 193 -15.83 2.92 1.59
N ALA A 194 -15.30 4.14 1.61
CA ALA A 194 -13.87 4.38 1.84
C ALA A 194 -13.38 3.78 3.17
N GLU A 195 -14.22 3.85 4.22
CA GLU A 195 -13.93 3.27 5.53
C GLU A 195 -14.11 1.74 5.57
N ALA A 196 -15.19 1.22 4.96
CA ALA A 196 -15.67 -0.14 5.18
C ALA A 196 -15.30 -1.15 4.09
N ALA A 197 -15.01 -0.72 2.85
CA ALA A 197 -14.86 -1.61 1.69
C ALA A 197 -13.84 -2.72 1.92
N GLY A 198 -12.67 -2.37 2.49
CA GLY A 198 -11.64 -3.36 2.77
C GLY A 198 -12.13 -4.50 3.69
N ALA A 199 -13.04 -4.21 4.63
CA ALA A 199 -13.61 -5.20 5.52
C ALA A 199 -14.78 -5.95 4.86
N VAL A 200 -15.74 -5.24 4.26
CA VAL A 200 -16.92 -5.81 3.58
C VAL A 200 -16.51 -6.81 2.51
N LEU A 201 -15.52 -6.48 1.68
CA LEU A 201 -15.04 -7.33 0.58
C LEU A 201 -14.34 -8.62 1.05
N ARG A 202 -14.08 -8.78 2.36
CA ARG A 202 -13.52 -10.00 2.96
C ARG A 202 -14.54 -10.79 3.77
N CYS A 203 -15.76 -10.29 3.91
CA CYS A 203 -16.86 -11.00 4.55
C CYS A 203 -17.48 -12.01 3.57
N ASP A 204 -18.69 -12.47 3.88
CA ASP A 204 -19.46 -13.34 3.01
C ASP A 204 -19.62 -12.75 1.59
N PRO A 205 -19.20 -13.46 0.52
CA PRO A 205 -19.24 -12.93 -0.84
C PRO A 205 -20.63 -12.55 -1.34
N ALA A 206 -21.68 -13.28 -0.93
CA ALA A 206 -23.05 -13.01 -1.38
C ALA A 206 -23.53 -11.67 -0.83
N GLN A 207 -23.42 -11.49 0.49
CA GLN A 207 -23.83 -10.24 1.15
C GLN A 207 -22.97 -9.05 0.73
N ALA A 208 -21.67 -9.25 0.46
CA ALA A 208 -20.81 -8.20 -0.06
C ALA A 208 -21.27 -7.73 -1.45
N LEU A 209 -21.63 -8.67 -2.34
CA LEU A 209 -22.18 -8.33 -3.67
C LEU A 209 -23.54 -7.64 -3.56
N ASP A 210 -24.42 -8.07 -2.65
CA ASP A 210 -25.72 -7.41 -2.42
C ASP A 210 -25.56 -5.94 -2.02
N LEU A 211 -24.59 -5.65 -1.14
CA LEU A 211 -24.27 -4.27 -0.74
C LEU A 211 -23.70 -3.47 -1.89
N LEU A 212 -22.80 -4.05 -2.70
CA LEU A 212 -22.19 -3.39 -3.85
C LEU A 212 -23.23 -3.06 -4.94
N GLU A 213 -24.15 -3.98 -5.22
CA GLU A 213 -25.20 -3.78 -6.23
C GLU A 213 -26.23 -2.74 -5.79
N ARG A 214 -26.58 -2.70 -4.49
CA ARG A 214 -27.60 -1.78 -3.98
C ARG A 214 -27.08 -0.40 -3.59
N TYR A 215 -25.85 -0.32 -3.08
CA TYR A 215 -25.31 0.90 -2.47
C TYR A 215 -23.92 1.28 -2.97
N GLY A 216 -23.33 0.52 -3.91
CA GLY A 216 -22.01 0.83 -4.48
C GLY A 216 -22.02 2.20 -5.18
N PRO A 217 -20.89 2.94 -5.18
CA PRO A 217 -20.74 4.16 -5.98
C PRO A 217 -21.05 3.90 -7.46
N GLU A 218 -21.70 4.85 -8.13
CA GLU A 218 -22.11 4.70 -9.54
C GLU A 218 -20.94 4.78 -10.51
N ASP A 219 -19.89 5.51 -10.15
CA ASP A 219 -18.75 5.87 -10.99
C ASP A 219 -17.52 4.96 -10.80
N THR A 220 -17.45 4.24 -9.68
CA THR A 220 -16.28 3.44 -9.29
C THR A 220 -16.70 2.18 -8.52
N LEU A 221 -15.75 1.26 -8.32
CA LEU A 221 -15.89 0.18 -7.35
C LEU A 221 -15.10 0.50 -6.07
N PRO A 222 -15.69 0.31 -4.88
CA PRO A 222 -15.07 0.73 -3.65
C PRO A 222 -13.93 -0.21 -3.22
N GLY A 223 -12.85 0.37 -2.69
CA GLY A 223 -11.71 -0.37 -2.16
C GLY A 223 -10.78 -0.98 -3.23
N SER A 224 -9.87 -1.85 -2.79
CA SER A 224 -8.92 -2.53 -3.69
C SER A 224 -9.66 -3.51 -4.61
N LEU A 225 -9.23 -3.64 -5.87
CA LEU A 225 -9.78 -4.64 -6.80
C LEU A 225 -9.30 -6.08 -6.55
N ARG A 226 -8.34 -6.31 -5.65
CA ARG A 226 -7.81 -7.66 -5.38
C ARG A 226 -8.88 -8.63 -4.80
N PRO A 227 -9.68 -8.25 -3.78
CA PRO A 227 -10.73 -9.11 -3.21
C PRO A 227 -11.87 -9.42 -4.19
N TYR A 228 -12.08 -8.60 -5.22
CA TYR A 228 -13.10 -8.88 -6.24
C TYR A 228 -12.82 -10.17 -7.01
N GLY A 229 -11.58 -10.68 -7.02
CA GLY A 229 -11.28 -12.02 -7.53
C GLY A 229 -11.94 -13.14 -6.70
N VAL A 230 -12.10 -12.95 -5.39
CA VAL A 230 -12.85 -13.88 -4.52
C VAL A 230 -14.35 -13.78 -4.82
N LEU A 231 -14.87 -12.56 -4.95
CA LEU A 231 -16.27 -12.34 -5.35
C LEU A 231 -16.58 -12.93 -6.73
N ALA A 232 -15.66 -12.80 -7.69
CA ALA A 232 -15.79 -13.40 -9.02
C ALA A 232 -15.70 -14.94 -8.99
N THR A 233 -15.04 -15.52 -7.99
CA THR A 233 -15.05 -16.98 -7.78
C THR A 233 -16.41 -17.44 -7.27
N TYR A 234 -17.11 -16.60 -6.51
CA TYR A 234 -18.47 -16.87 -6.04
C TYR A 234 -19.49 -16.64 -7.16
N ASP A 235 -19.49 -15.48 -7.81
CA ASP A 235 -20.35 -15.15 -8.96
C ASP A 235 -19.67 -14.15 -9.92
N ALA A 236 -19.11 -14.68 -11.01
CA ALA A 236 -18.44 -13.87 -12.03
C ALA A 236 -19.41 -12.96 -12.81
N ARG A 237 -20.68 -13.36 -12.98
CA ARG A 237 -21.68 -12.60 -13.74
C ARG A 237 -22.07 -11.33 -13.00
N ARG A 238 -22.31 -11.43 -11.69
CA ARG A 238 -22.55 -10.28 -10.81
C ARG A 238 -21.37 -9.30 -10.85
N VAL A 239 -20.15 -9.79 -10.76
CA VAL A 239 -18.95 -8.94 -10.82
C VAL A 239 -18.77 -8.27 -12.18
N VAL A 240 -19.02 -8.96 -13.30
CA VAL A 240 -18.95 -8.30 -14.62
C VAL A 240 -20.04 -7.26 -14.78
N ARG A 241 -21.30 -7.53 -14.37
CA ARG A 241 -22.36 -6.51 -14.38
C ARG A 241 -22.00 -5.27 -13.55
N LEU A 242 -21.36 -5.48 -12.39
CA LEU A 242 -20.82 -4.37 -11.61
C LEU A 242 -19.74 -3.60 -12.39
N LEU A 243 -18.77 -4.28 -13.00
CA LEU A 243 -17.73 -3.60 -13.79
C LEU A 243 -18.28 -2.85 -15.01
N THR A 244 -19.28 -3.41 -15.68
CA THR A 244 -19.85 -2.88 -16.92
C THR A 244 -21.05 -1.95 -16.70
N ALA A 245 -21.29 -1.50 -15.46
CA ALA A 245 -22.31 -0.50 -15.19
C ALA A 245 -21.98 0.81 -15.95
N PRO A 246 -22.93 1.46 -16.64
CA PRO A 246 -22.66 2.62 -17.50
C PRO A 246 -21.89 3.75 -16.81
N GLY A 247 -22.20 4.02 -15.54
CA GLY A 247 -21.53 5.04 -14.73
C GLY A 247 -20.02 4.79 -14.54
N ARG A 248 -19.55 3.54 -14.65
CA ARG A 248 -18.15 3.15 -14.37
C ARG A 248 -17.26 3.15 -15.61
N ALA A 249 -17.79 3.50 -16.77
CA ALA A 249 -17.08 3.41 -18.05
C ALA A 249 -15.73 4.17 -18.05
N ALA A 250 -15.69 5.46 -17.69
CA ALA A 250 -14.41 6.21 -17.72
C ALA A 250 -13.46 5.83 -16.59
N TRP A 251 -13.98 5.40 -15.43
CA TRP A 251 -13.13 4.82 -14.39
C TRP A 251 -12.44 3.56 -14.91
N LEU A 252 -13.19 2.68 -15.57
CA LEU A 252 -12.67 1.42 -16.10
C LEU A 252 -11.64 1.64 -17.21
N ARG A 253 -11.85 2.61 -18.11
CA ARG A 253 -10.87 2.98 -19.16
C ARG A 253 -9.49 3.37 -18.58
N ARG A 254 -9.47 3.96 -17.38
CA ARG A 254 -8.25 4.38 -16.68
C ARG A 254 -7.74 3.36 -15.65
N THR A 255 -8.47 2.26 -15.45
CA THR A 255 -8.19 1.31 -14.36
C THR A 255 -7.57 0.02 -14.87
N VAL A 256 -6.52 -0.43 -14.19
CA VAL A 256 -5.88 -1.73 -14.47
C VAL A 256 -6.54 -2.82 -13.64
N LEU A 257 -7.23 -3.75 -14.31
CA LEU A 257 -7.84 -4.90 -13.65
C LEU A 257 -6.77 -5.92 -13.20
N PRO A 258 -6.79 -6.39 -11.94
CA PRO A 258 -5.83 -7.37 -11.47
C PRO A 258 -5.89 -8.69 -12.25
N ARG A 259 -4.72 -9.27 -12.59
CA ARG A 259 -4.63 -10.56 -13.30
C ARG A 259 -5.37 -11.71 -12.59
N ALA A 260 -5.49 -11.66 -11.26
CA ALA A 260 -6.27 -12.64 -10.51
C ALA A 260 -7.78 -12.52 -10.80
N LEU A 261 -8.31 -11.29 -10.84
CA LEU A 261 -9.71 -11.02 -11.18
C LEU A 261 -10.01 -11.46 -12.62
N LEU A 262 -9.20 -11.03 -13.60
CA LEU A 262 -9.37 -11.42 -15.00
C LEU A 262 -9.37 -12.95 -15.17
N ARG A 263 -8.47 -13.66 -14.49
CA ARG A 263 -8.45 -15.14 -14.51
C ARG A 263 -9.72 -15.75 -13.90
N ARG A 264 -10.27 -15.20 -12.83
CA ARG A 264 -11.50 -15.73 -12.21
C ARG A 264 -12.74 -15.49 -13.06
N LEU A 265 -12.80 -14.36 -13.77
CA LEU A 265 -13.86 -14.08 -14.74
C LEU A 265 -13.84 -15.04 -15.94
N THR A 266 -12.63 -15.42 -16.39
CA THR A 266 -12.43 -16.16 -17.65
C THR A 266 -12.25 -17.67 -17.48
N ALA A 267 -11.70 -18.11 -16.36
CA ALA A 267 -11.32 -19.52 -16.12
C ALA A 267 -12.13 -20.20 -14.99
N GLY A 268 -13.21 -19.58 -14.49
CA GLY A 268 -14.16 -20.24 -13.58
C GLY A 268 -14.85 -21.44 -14.23
N THR A 269 -15.63 -22.20 -13.47
CA THR A 269 -16.49 -23.26 -14.00
C THR A 269 -17.95 -22.99 -13.60
N PRO A 270 -18.83 -22.60 -14.54
CA PRO A 270 -18.52 -22.18 -15.91
C PRO A 270 -17.91 -20.77 -15.92
N GLY A 271 -16.83 -20.60 -16.68
CA GLY A 271 -16.25 -19.28 -16.94
C GLY A 271 -17.19 -18.50 -17.85
N LEU A 272 -17.09 -17.17 -17.84
CA LEU A 272 -17.97 -16.34 -18.66
C LEU A 272 -17.76 -16.65 -20.15
N SER A 273 -18.87 -16.66 -20.89
CA SER A 273 -18.92 -16.78 -22.36
C SER A 273 -18.31 -15.54 -23.03
N VAL A 274 -18.14 -15.59 -24.36
CA VAL A 274 -17.67 -14.42 -25.12
C VAL A 274 -18.71 -13.30 -25.05
N ASP A 275 -20.00 -13.63 -25.16
CA ASP A 275 -21.10 -12.68 -25.08
C ASP A 275 -21.15 -11.94 -23.74
N GLU A 276 -20.94 -12.65 -22.63
CA GLU A 276 -20.89 -12.04 -21.30
C GLU A 276 -19.66 -11.14 -21.09
N LEU A 277 -18.56 -11.39 -21.81
CA LEU A 277 -17.33 -10.60 -21.72
C LEU A 277 -17.29 -9.44 -22.74
N ALA A 278 -18.11 -9.49 -23.78
CA ALA A 278 -18.10 -8.49 -24.85
C ALA A 278 -18.33 -7.05 -24.35
N PRO A 279 -19.27 -6.76 -23.43
CA PRO A 279 -19.44 -5.41 -22.90
C PRO A 279 -18.19 -4.90 -22.16
N LEU A 280 -17.53 -5.78 -21.41
CA LEU A 280 -16.27 -5.45 -20.73
C LEU A 280 -15.14 -5.18 -21.74
N ALA A 281 -15.04 -6.00 -22.79
CA ALA A 281 -14.03 -5.82 -23.83
C ALA A 281 -14.24 -4.53 -24.63
N ALA A 282 -15.50 -4.19 -24.95
CA ALA A 282 -15.86 -2.93 -25.60
C ALA A 282 -15.48 -1.71 -24.75
N LEU A 283 -15.71 -1.73 -23.43
CA LEU A 283 -15.30 -0.65 -22.53
C LEU A 283 -13.78 -0.50 -22.41
N LEU A 284 -13.02 -1.58 -22.60
CA LEU A 284 -11.55 -1.58 -22.53
C LEU A 284 -10.88 -1.29 -23.88
N ARG A 285 -11.63 -1.10 -24.97
CA ARG A 285 -11.10 -1.01 -26.34
C ARG A 285 -10.12 0.14 -26.58
N ASP A 286 -10.25 1.22 -25.81
CA ASP A 286 -9.37 2.40 -25.90
C ASP A 286 -8.18 2.33 -24.92
N ASN A 287 -8.07 1.23 -24.16
CA ASN A 287 -6.92 0.94 -23.32
C ASN A 287 -6.28 -0.38 -23.77
N ASP A 288 -5.36 -0.29 -24.73
CA ASP A 288 -4.73 -1.46 -25.37
C ASP A 288 -4.11 -2.44 -24.37
N ARG A 289 -3.49 -1.92 -23.31
CA ARG A 289 -2.87 -2.76 -22.26
C ARG A 289 -3.93 -3.52 -21.48
N ALA A 290 -5.06 -2.89 -21.15
CA ALA A 290 -6.15 -3.52 -20.42
C ALA A 290 -6.90 -4.55 -21.29
N LEU A 291 -7.20 -4.21 -22.55
CA LEU A 291 -7.80 -5.16 -23.50
C LEU A 291 -6.87 -6.35 -23.76
N ALA A 292 -5.56 -6.12 -23.97
CA ALA A 292 -4.57 -7.19 -24.11
C ALA A 292 -4.52 -8.10 -22.88
N ALA A 293 -4.65 -7.54 -21.67
CA ALA A 293 -4.70 -8.32 -20.43
C ALA A 293 -5.95 -9.21 -20.35
N LEU A 294 -7.12 -8.71 -20.76
CA LEU A 294 -8.37 -9.49 -20.85
C LEU A 294 -8.26 -10.61 -21.90
N LEU A 295 -7.80 -10.30 -23.11
CA LEU A 295 -7.58 -11.28 -24.18
C LEU A 295 -6.58 -12.37 -23.75
N ARG A 296 -5.51 -12.00 -23.03
CA ARG A 296 -4.54 -12.98 -22.51
C ARG A 296 -5.15 -13.90 -21.45
N ALA A 297 -6.19 -13.46 -20.74
CA ALA A 297 -6.85 -14.25 -19.71
C ALA A 297 -7.82 -15.30 -20.29
N VAL A 298 -8.43 -15.06 -21.46
CA VAL A 298 -9.25 -16.07 -22.14
C VAL A 298 -8.42 -17.12 -22.88
N ALA A 299 -9.03 -18.29 -23.09
CA ALA A 299 -8.44 -19.38 -23.88
C ALA A 299 -8.05 -18.88 -25.29
N PRO A 300 -6.89 -19.32 -25.85
CA PRO A 300 -6.42 -18.85 -27.15
C PRO A 300 -7.46 -18.94 -28.28
N SER A 301 -8.28 -20.00 -28.31
CA SER A 301 -9.33 -20.19 -29.32
C SER A 301 -10.44 -19.14 -29.29
N ARG A 302 -10.69 -18.49 -28.15
CA ARG A 302 -11.77 -17.51 -27.95
C ARG A 302 -11.33 -16.05 -28.15
N ARG A 303 -10.02 -15.81 -28.29
CA ARG A 303 -9.45 -14.45 -28.34
C ARG A 303 -9.86 -13.68 -29.59
N GLY A 304 -9.90 -14.37 -30.74
CA GLY A 304 -10.31 -13.76 -32.00
C GLY A 304 -11.75 -13.27 -31.95
N GLU A 305 -12.66 -14.14 -31.54
CA GLU A 305 -14.08 -13.79 -31.41
C GLU A 305 -14.29 -12.64 -30.43
N LEU A 306 -13.67 -12.67 -29.24
CA LEU A 306 -13.80 -11.57 -28.26
C LEU A 306 -13.23 -10.25 -28.77
N TYR A 307 -12.13 -10.27 -29.52
CA TYR A 307 -11.56 -9.09 -30.17
C TYR A 307 -12.52 -8.51 -31.21
N ASP A 308 -13.10 -9.35 -32.06
CA ASP A 308 -14.07 -8.92 -33.07
C ASP A 308 -15.33 -8.32 -32.43
N ARG A 309 -15.84 -8.91 -31.33
CA ARG A 309 -16.96 -8.32 -30.56
C ARG A 309 -16.61 -6.98 -29.91
N ALA A 310 -15.38 -6.81 -29.41
CA ALA A 310 -14.94 -5.55 -28.82
C ALA A 310 -14.88 -4.40 -29.85
N MET A 311 -14.68 -4.73 -31.12
CA MET A 311 -14.52 -3.79 -32.22
C MET A 311 -15.78 -3.61 -33.08
N ALA A 312 -16.88 -4.33 -32.80
CA ALA A 312 -18.07 -4.37 -33.66
C ALA A 312 -18.74 -3.01 -33.95
N GLU A 313 -18.65 -2.07 -33.00
CA GLU A 313 -19.23 -0.73 -33.10
C GLU A 313 -18.27 0.32 -33.67
N VAL A 314 -17.01 -0.05 -33.95
CA VAL A 314 -15.99 0.86 -34.46
C VAL A 314 -15.74 0.57 -35.93
N ASP A 315 -15.59 1.61 -36.74
CA ASP A 315 -15.05 1.42 -38.08
C ASP A 315 -13.56 1.06 -37.98
N VAL A 316 -13.26 -0.23 -38.16
CA VAL A 316 -11.89 -0.75 -38.12
C VAL A 316 -11.10 -0.42 -39.39
N THR A 317 -11.74 0.09 -40.44
CA THR A 317 -11.09 0.32 -41.74
C THR A 317 -9.96 1.34 -41.68
N ALA A 318 -9.98 2.27 -40.73
CA ALA A 318 -8.92 3.28 -40.52
C ALA A 318 -8.17 3.11 -39.17
N ARG A 319 -8.51 2.10 -38.35
CA ARG A 319 -7.92 1.90 -37.01
C ARG A 319 -6.82 0.84 -37.02
N ALA A 320 -5.61 1.23 -36.61
CA ALA A 320 -4.47 0.34 -36.44
C ALA A 320 -4.53 -0.40 -35.07
N PRO A 321 -4.43 -1.73 -35.02
CA PRO A 321 -4.31 -2.46 -33.74
C PRO A 321 -2.96 -2.16 -33.06
N ALA A 322 -2.96 -1.91 -31.75
CA ALA A 322 -1.71 -1.75 -31.01
C ALA A 322 -0.89 -3.05 -30.96
N GLU A 323 0.44 -2.93 -30.90
CA GLU A 323 1.36 -4.08 -30.89
C GLU A 323 1.08 -5.05 -29.72
N VAL A 324 0.74 -4.52 -28.54
CA VAL A 324 0.42 -5.34 -27.35
C VAL A 324 -0.84 -6.20 -27.55
N ILE A 325 -1.75 -5.78 -28.42
CA ILE A 325 -2.93 -6.55 -28.84
C ILE A 325 -2.51 -7.62 -29.85
N MET A 326 -1.70 -7.25 -30.85
CA MET A 326 -1.16 -8.18 -31.83
C MET A 326 -0.41 -9.35 -31.16
N GLU A 327 0.34 -9.12 -30.09
CA GLU A 327 1.06 -10.17 -29.35
C GLU A 327 0.16 -11.23 -28.68
N VAL A 328 -1.10 -10.90 -28.37
CA VAL A 328 -2.02 -11.83 -27.69
C VAL A 328 -2.98 -12.55 -28.62
N LEU A 329 -3.21 -12.00 -29.81
CA LEU A 329 -4.15 -12.52 -30.81
C LEU A 329 -3.68 -13.86 -31.42
N PRO A 330 -4.61 -14.74 -31.84
CA PRO A 330 -4.27 -15.96 -32.59
C PRO A 330 -3.68 -15.68 -33.97
N ALA A 331 -2.94 -16.63 -34.54
CA ALA A 331 -2.22 -16.45 -35.80
C ALA A 331 -3.11 -15.96 -36.95
N GLY A 332 -4.27 -16.61 -37.17
CA GLY A 332 -5.19 -16.22 -38.24
C GLY A 332 -5.67 -14.77 -38.14
N ILE A 333 -5.98 -14.29 -36.93
CA ILE A 333 -6.43 -12.91 -36.70
C ILE A 333 -5.28 -11.92 -36.90
N ARG A 334 -4.07 -12.24 -36.41
CA ARG A 334 -2.89 -11.38 -36.65
C ARG A 334 -2.58 -11.24 -38.13
N ILE A 335 -2.64 -12.33 -38.89
CA ILE A 335 -2.38 -12.32 -40.34
C ILE A 335 -3.47 -11.51 -41.05
N ARG A 336 -4.75 -11.68 -40.68
CA ARG A 336 -5.87 -10.89 -41.20
C ARG A 336 -5.64 -9.38 -40.99
N GLU A 337 -5.36 -8.96 -39.75
CA GLU A 337 -5.12 -7.55 -39.43
C GLU A 337 -3.87 -7.01 -40.11
N ALA A 338 -2.77 -7.76 -40.14
CA ALA A 338 -1.54 -7.36 -40.82
C ALA A 338 -1.76 -7.17 -42.34
N THR A 339 -2.48 -8.09 -42.97
CA THR A 339 -2.82 -8.00 -44.41
C THR A 339 -3.70 -6.78 -44.68
N ARG A 340 -4.67 -6.50 -43.79
CA ARG A 340 -5.52 -5.30 -43.86
C ARG A 340 -4.68 -4.01 -43.77
N MET A 341 -3.78 -3.93 -42.79
CA MET A 341 -2.91 -2.76 -42.61
C MET A 341 -1.98 -2.55 -43.81
N LEU A 342 -1.40 -3.63 -44.37
CA LEU A 342 -0.56 -3.55 -45.57
C LEU A 342 -1.32 -3.17 -46.85
N ALA A 343 -2.65 -3.21 -46.84
CA ALA A 343 -3.49 -2.75 -47.95
C ALA A 343 -3.73 -1.23 -47.94
N MET A 344 -3.46 -0.56 -46.81
CA MET A 344 -3.68 0.89 -46.65
C MET A 344 -2.60 1.71 -47.38
N PRO A 345 -2.99 2.76 -48.13
CA PRO A 345 -2.03 3.67 -48.78
C PRO A 345 -1.02 4.26 -47.79
N GLU A 346 -1.49 4.74 -46.64
CA GLU A 346 -0.68 5.45 -45.64
C GLU A 346 0.38 4.53 -45.00
N VAL A 347 0.08 3.23 -44.87
CA VAL A 347 1.06 2.23 -44.41
C VAL A 347 2.13 2.00 -45.47
N ARG A 348 1.76 1.97 -46.76
CA ARG A 348 2.67 1.72 -47.87
C ARG A 348 3.64 2.87 -48.13
N GLU A 349 3.31 4.07 -47.69
CA GLU A 349 4.18 5.26 -47.80
C GLU A 349 5.42 5.19 -46.88
N SER A 350 5.40 4.33 -45.85
CA SER A 350 6.51 4.18 -44.90
C SER A 350 7.06 2.74 -44.90
N GLU A 351 8.30 2.58 -45.34
CA GLU A 351 8.99 1.29 -45.32
C GLU A 351 9.05 0.67 -43.92
N ASP A 352 9.24 1.49 -42.87
CA ASP A 352 9.28 0.99 -41.49
C ASP A 352 7.94 0.39 -41.06
N THR A 353 6.84 1.05 -41.42
CA THR A 353 5.48 0.58 -41.11
C THR A 353 5.15 -0.69 -41.90
N VAL A 354 5.60 -0.77 -43.17
CA VAL A 354 5.50 -2.00 -43.97
C VAL A 354 6.26 -3.16 -43.31
N PHE A 355 7.49 -2.94 -42.86
CA PHE A 355 8.27 -3.97 -42.17
C PHE A 355 7.62 -4.38 -40.84
N GLN A 356 7.06 -3.44 -40.08
CA GLN A 356 6.34 -3.72 -38.84
C GLN A 356 5.16 -4.68 -39.07
N TRP A 357 4.27 -4.35 -40.01
CA TRP A 357 3.09 -5.18 -40.28
C TRP A 357 3.46 -6.50 -40.97
N SER A 358 4.49 -6.50 -41.83
CA SER A 358 4.98 -7.73 -42.46
C SER A 358 5.48 -8.76 -41.45
N ALA A 359 6.01 -8.32 -40.30
CA ALA A 359 6.46 -9.21 -39.22
C ALA A 359 5.33 -9.99 -38.50
N HIS A 360 4.07 -9.68 -38.81
CA HIS A 360 2.88 -10.36 -38.31
C HIS A 360 2.24 -11.33 -39.32
N LEU A 361 2.76 -11.39 -40.57
CA LEU A 361 2.35 -12.35 -41.59
C LEU A 361 2.82 -13.79 -41.25
N ALA A 362 2.43 -14.74 -42.10
CA ALA A 362 2.99 -16.09 -42.05
C ALA A 362 4.49 -16.07 -42.39
N TRP A 363 5.23 -17.08 -41.92
CA TRP A 363 6.69 -17.06 -41.93
C TRP A 363 7.32 -16.83 -43.32
N PRO A 364 6.90 -17.52 -44.39
CA PRO A 364 7.51 -17.31 -45.71
C PRO A 364 7.39 -15.86 -46.20
N GLU A 365 6.20 -15.26 -46.04
CA GLU A 365 5.92 -13.89 -46.45
C GLU A 365 6.63 -12.86 -45.56
N ALA A 366 6.59 -13.06 -44.24
CA ALA A 366 7.27 -12.19 -43.27
C ALA A 366 8.79 -12.20 -43.50
N SER A 367 9.36 -13.38 -43.72
CA SER A 367 10.79 -13.59 -43.96
C SER A 367 11.24 -12.96 -45.29
N ALA A 368 10.44 -13.12 -46.35
CA ALA A 368 10.71 -12.49 -47.64
C ALA A 368 10.66 -10.95 -47.53
N ALA A 369 9.63 -10.39 -46.90
CA ALA A 369 9.47 -8.95 -46.75
C ALA A 369 10.59 -8.29 -45.92
N LEU A 370 11.04 -8.95 -44.85
CA LEU A 370 12.07 -8.41 -43.96
C LEU A 370 13.50 -8.55 -44.52
N THR A 371 13.71 -9.32 -45.59
CA THR A 371 15.04 -9.51 -46.21
C THR A 371 15.63 -8.19 -46.72
N ALA A 372 14.79 -7.26 -47.19
CA ALA A 372 15.24 -5.93 -47.61
C ALA A 372 15.80 -5.11 -46.43
N ALA A 373 15.13 -5.15 -45.28
CA ALA A 373 15.58 -4.44 -44.07
C ALA A 373 16.96 -4.92 -43.60
N LEU A 374 17.24 -6.23 -43.69
CA LEU A 374 18.55 -6.82 -43.33
C LEU A 374 19.70 -6.38 -44.24
N ARG A 375 19.39 -5.85 -45.44
CA ARG A 375 20.36 -5.38 -46.43
C ARG A 375 20.45 -3.86 -46.52
N SER A 376 19.72 -3.13 -45.67
CA SER A 376 19.75 -1.67 -45.64
C SER A 376 21.14 -1.13 -45.31
N GLY A 377 21.51 0.01 -45.90
CA GLY A 377 22.73 0.74 -45.53
C GLY A 377 22.66 1.31 -44.10
N ASP A 378 21.45 1.54 -43.57
CA ASP A 378 21.22 2.08 -42.24
C ASP A 378 21.25 1.00 -41.14
N ALA A 379 22.09 1.20 -40.12
CA ALA A 379 22.26 0.24 -39.03
C ALA A 379 21.02 0.11 -38.12
N GLY A 380 20.27 1.19 -37.91
CA GLY A 380 19.02 1.18 -37.15
C GLY A 380 17.95 0.35 -37.84
N ILE A 381 17.79 0.51 -39.16
CA ILE A 381 16.87 -0.31 -39.97
C ILE A 381 17.25 -1.79 -39.91
N ARG A 382 18.56 -2.12 -40.02
CA ARG A 382 19.01 -3.52 -39.89
C ARG A 382 18.71 -4.09 -38.51
N ALA A 383 18.97 -3.35 -37.42
CA ALA A 383 18.67 -3.78 -36.05
C ALA A 383 17.18 -4.09 -35.85
N THR A 384 16.32 -3.20 -36.33
CA THR A 384 14.86 -3.40 -36.32
C THR A 384 14.45 -4.59 -37.19
N GLY A 385 15.08 -4.76 -38.37
CA GLY A 385 14.87 -5.89 -39.27
C GLY A 385 15.15 -7.24 -38.62
N TYR A 386 16.31 -7.40 -37.96
CA TYR A 386 16.64 -8.64 -37.23
C TYR A 386 15.65 -8.92 -36.09
N THR A 387 15.28 -7.87 -35.34
CA THR A 387 14.31 -7.98 -34.24
C THR A 387 12.95 -8.48 -34.75
N ARG A 388 12.42 -7.84 -35.80
CA ARG A 388 11.15 -8.20 -36.44
C ARG A 388 11.17 -9.61 -37.05
N LEU A 389 12.30 -10.04 -37.64
CA LEU A 389 12.45 -11.39 -38.19
C LEU A 389 12.36 -12.44 -37.08
N LEU A 390 13.10 -12.24 -35.98
CA LEU A 390 13.11 -13.16 -34.85
C LEU A 390 11.77 -13.20 -34.12
N ASP A 391 11.07 -12.07 -34.06
CA ASP A 391 9.71 -12.02 -33.55
C ASP A 391 8.70 -12.74 -34.47
N ALA A 392 8.83 -12.60 -35.80
CA ALA A 392 8.01 -13.37 -36.74
C ALA A 392 8.25 -14.88 -36.56
N ALA A 393 9.52 -15.30 -36.45
CA ALA A 393 9.89 -16.68 -36.19
C ALA A 393 9.30 -17.18 -34.86
N ARG A 394 9.41 -16.40 -33.78
CA ARG A 394 8.81 -16.69 -32.47
C ARG A 394 7.28 -16.85 -32.56
N ARG A 395 6.61 -15.99 -33.31
CA ARG A 395 5.15 -15.96 -33.46
C ARG A 395 4.60 -17.16 -34.25
N SER A 396 5.42 -17.79 -35.11
CA SER A 396 5.08 -19.04 -35.81
C SER A 396 4.85 -20.21 -34.85
N ARG A 397 5.54 -20.20 -33.69
CA ARG A 397 5.61 -21.30 -32.71
C ARG A 397 6.12 -22.62 -33.30
N ASP A 398 6.85 -22.56 -34.40
CA ASP A 398 7.46 -23.71 -35.05
C ASP A 398 8.98 -23.72 -34.83
N PRO A 399 9.55 -24.76 -34.19
CA PRO A 399 10.98 -24.91 -34.02
C PRO A 399 11.79 -24.89 -35.33
N ARG A 400 11.24 -25.42 -36.43
CA ARG A 400 11.94 -25.43 -37.74
C ARG A 400 12.11 -24.02 -38.29
N THR A 401 11.06 -23.22 -38.18
CA THR A 401 11.08 -21.79 -38.50
C THR A 401 12.13 -21.02 -37.68
N VAL A 402 12.28 -21.32 -36.39
CA VAL A 402 13.32 -20.69 -35.55
C VAL A 402 14.73 -21.11 -35.96
N ALA A 403 14.93 -22.39 -36.32
CA ALA A 403 16.21 -22.86 -36.84
C ALA A 403 16.57 -22.18 -38.17
N GLU A 404 15.60 -22.00 -39.08
CA GLU A 404 15.81 -21.24 -40.32
C GLU A 404 16.18 -19.78 -40.03
N ALA A 405 15.48 -19.14 -39.07
CA ALA A 405 15.77 -17.77 -38.68
C ALA A 405 17.21 -17.60 -38.14
N ILE A 406 17.68 -18.54 -37.31
CA ILE A 406 19.07 -18.57 -36.81
C ILE A 406 20.07 -18.71 -37.96
N GLY A 407 19.76 -19.55 -38.95
CA GLY A 407 20.60 -19.71 -40.15
C GLY A 407 20.76 -18.41 -40.96
N ARG A 408 19.84 -17.46 -40.83
CA ARG A 408 19.90 -16.13 -41.48
C ARG A 408 20.65 -15.06 -40.66
N LEU A 409 21.21 -15.43 -39.51
CA LEU A 409 21.98 -14.53 -38.64
C LEU A 409 23.50 -14.56 -38.94
N ASP A 410 23.93 -15.28 -39.97
CA ASP A 410 25.33 -15.40 -40.41
C ASP A 410 26.03 -14.04 -40.64
N ARG A 411 25.28 -13.04 -41.08
CA ARG A 411 25.78 -11.67 -41.31
C ARG A 411 26.09 -10.90 -40.02
N LEU A 412 25.59 -11.32 -38.86
CA LEU A 412 25.79 -10.61 -37.57
C LEU A 412 27.27 -10.48 -37.18
N ARG A 413 28.15 -11.37 -37.67
CA ARG A 413 29.60 -11.28 -37.50
C ARG A 413 30.18 -9.94 -37.97
N ASN A 414 29.63 -9.39 -39.06
CA ASN A 414 30.10 -8.15 -39.68
C ASN A 414 29.24 -6.94 -39.32
N GLU A 415 28.22 -7.11 -38.46
CA GLU A 415 27.38 -6.02 -37.99
C GLU A 415 28.02 -5.29 -36.80
N GLN A 416 27.68 -4.01 -36.64
CA GLN A 416 28.09 -3.22 -35.47
C GLN A 416 27.37 -3.71 -34.20
N ASP A 417 28.00 -3.53 -33.04
CA ASP A 417 27.49 -4.04 -31.77
C ASP A 417 26.03 -3.66 -31.44
N PRO A 418 25.53 -2.43 -31.65
CA PRO A 418 24.12 -2.12 -31.37
C PRO A 418 23.13 -3.01 -32.14
N VAL A 419 23.45 -3.36 -33.39
CA VAL A 419 22.66 -4.26 -34.24
C VAL A 419 22.72 -5.69 -33.69
N ARG A 420 23.94 -6.14 -33.34
CA ARG A 420 24.18 -7.47 -32.76
C ARG A 420 23.45 -7.65 -31.43
N ALA A 421 23.52 -6.66 -30.54
CA ALA A 421 22.85 -6.65 -29.25
C ALA A 421 21.32 -6.72 -29.39
N ALA A 422 20.73 -5.97 -30.33
CA ALA A 422 19.30 -6.00 -30.61
C ALA A 422 18.85 -7.40 -31.09
N ALA A 423 19.56 -7.97 -32.08
CA ALA A 423 19.25 -9.30 -32.61
C ALA A 423 19.34 -10.40 -31.54
N LEU A 424 20.42 -10.42 -30.74
CA LEU A 424 20.61 -11.40 -29.67
C LEU A 424 19.59 -11.25 -28.55
N THR A 425 19.15 -10.02 -28.27
CA THR A 425 18.07 -9.77 -27.30
C THR A 425 16.74 -10.33 -27.79
N ALA A 426 16.41 -10.12 -29.07
CA ALA A 426 15.21 -10.70 -29.68
C ALA A 426 15.27 -12.24 -29.72
N LEU A 427 16.46 -12.80 -30.01
CA LEU A 427 16.68 -14.25 -30.04
C LEU A 427 16.38 -14.91 -28.68
N ALA A 428 16.68 -14.24 -27.56
CA ALA A 428 16.36 -14.74 -26.22
C ALA A 428 14.86 -15.07 -26.04
N ALA A 429 13.96 -14.36 -26.71
CA ALA A 429 12.52 -14.61 -26.65
C ALA A 429 12.10 -15.92 -27.38
N THR A 430 12.98 -16.50 -28.20
CA THR A 430 12.75 -17.76 -28.92
C THR A 430 13.18 -19.00 -28.14
N ALA A 431 13.82 -18.85 -26.97
CA ALA A 431 14.55 -19.92 -26.27
C ALA A 431 13.77 -21.24 -26.12
N ARG A 432 12.44 -21.19 -25.91
CA ARG A 432 11.58 -22.37 -25.77
C ARG A 432 11.42 -23.23 -27.03
N LEU A 433 11.69 -22.66 -28.20
CA LEU A 433 11.53 -23.30 -29.51
C LEU A 433 12.85 -23.84 -30.06
N LEU A 434 13.97 -23.63 -29.36
CA LEU A 434 15.27 -24.16 -29.75
C LEU A 434 15.29 -25.69 -29.65
N THR A 435 16.02 -26.31 -30.56
CA THR A 435 16.25 -27.77 -30.63
C THR A 435 17.74 -28.05 -30.70
N ALA A 436 18.13 -29.33 -30.62
CA ALA A 436 19.54 -29.73 -30.78
C ALA A 436 20.18 -29.17 -32.07
N ASP A 437 19.42 -29.17 -33.18
CA ASP A 437 19.86 -28.67 -34.49
C ASP A 437 20.24 -27.18 -34.50
N THR A 438 19.78 -26.39 -33.52
CA THR A 438 20.12 -24.96 -33.41
C THR A 438 21.45 -24.71 -32.70
N ALA A 439 21.99 -25.68 -31.97
CA ALA A 439 23.19 -25.51 -31.15
C ALA A 439 24.45 -25.11 -31.97
N PRO A 440 24.71 -25.64 -33.18
CA PRO A 440 25.84 -25.20 -34.00
C PRO A 440 25.75 -23.73 -34.38
N GLY A 441 24.57 -23.26 -34.83
CA GLY A 441 24.36 -21.86 -35.19
C GLY A 441 24.49 -20.92 -33.98
N LEU A 442 23.97 -21.32 -32.82
CA LEU A 442 24.15 -20.57 -31.58
C LEU A 442 25.61 -20.49 -31.13
N THR A 443 26.38 -21.57 -31.32
CA THR A 443 27.82 -21.62 -31.01
C THR A 443 28.57 -20.62 -31.88
N GLN A 444 28.32 -20.64 -33.19
CA GLN A 444 28.92 -19.68 -34.12
C GLN A 444 28.59 -18.23 -33.74
N LEU A 445 27.32 -17.93 -33.46
CA LEU A 445 26.89 -16.59 -33.02
C LEU A 445 27.56 -16.14 -31.73
N THR A 446 27.79 -17.07 -30.80
CA THR A 446 28.47 -16.77 -29.54
C THR A 446 29.94 -16.46 -29.78
N THR A 447 30.63 -17.30 -30.56
CA THR A 447 32.03 -17.08 -30.94
C THR A 447 32.20 -15.74 -31.65
N ASP A 448 31.39 -15.48 -32.69
CA ASP A 448 31.44 -14.25 -33.46
C ASP A 448 31.22 -13.00 -32.58
N ALA A 449 30.30 -13.08 -31.62
CA ALA A 449 30.01 -11.97 -30.70
C ALA A 449 31.10 -11.76 -29.62
N VAL A 450 31.71 -12.83 -29.11
CA VAL A 450 32.77 -12.77 -28.10
C VAL A 450 34.10 -12.33 -28.69
N GLU A 451 34.42 -12.74 -29.92
CA GLU A 451 35.65 -12.36 -30.61
C GLU A 451 35.59 -10.98 -31.27
N ALA A 452 34.39 -10.39 -31.39
CA ALA A 452 34.22 -9.08 -31.99
C ALA A 452 34.89 -7.97 -31.16
N ARG A 453 35.73 -7.17 -31.82
CA ARG A 453 36.48 -6.06 -31.20
C ARG A 453 35.56 -4.99 -30.58
N ASP A 454 34.35 -4.82 -31.11
CA ASP A 454 33.36 -3.84 -30.65
C ASP A 454 32.35 -4.42 -29.64
N GLY A 455 32.52 -5.67 -29.18
CA GLY A 455 31.59 -6.35 -28.29
C GLY A 455 31.32 -5.59 -26.99
N SER A 456 30.04 -5.27 -26.73
CA SER A 456 29.61 -4.52 -25.55
C SER A 456 29.07 -5.39 -24.43
N VAL A 457 28.92 -4.78 -23.25
CA VAL A 457 28.22 -5.36 -22.09
C VAL A 457 26.77 -5.74 -22.44
N ALA A 458 26.12 -5.02 -23.37
CA ALA A 458 24.76 -5.33 -23.79
C ALA A 458 24.70 -6.66 -24.55
N THR A 459 25.61 -6.87 -25.51
CA THR A 459 25.77 -8.14 -26.25
C THR A 459 26.07 -9.31 -25.30
N MET A 460 27.01 -9.15 -24.37
CA MET A 460 27.33 -10.19 -23.38
C MET A 460 26.15 -10.51 -22.46
N ARG A 461 25.39 -9.48 -22.05
CA ARG A 461 24.17 -9.66 -21.24
C ARG A 461 23.08 -10.39 -22.01
N ALA A 462 22.90 -10.11 -23.31
CA ALA A 462 21.93 -10.79 -24.15
C ALA A 462 22.26 -12.28 -24.31
N LEU A 463 23.53 -12.61 -24.59
CA LEU A 463 24.02 -14.00 -24.66
C LEU A 463 23.88 -14.73 -23.33
N SER A 464 24.30 -14.11 -22.23
CA SER A 464 24.13 -14.68 -20.88
C SER A 464 22.65 -14.92 -20.55
N GLY A 465 21.78 -13.98 -20.91
CA GLY A 465 20.34 -14.11 -20.76
C GLY A 465 19.74 -15.26 -21.56
N LEU A 466 20.12 -15.39 -22.84
CA LEU A 466 19.71 -16.49 -23.71
C LEU A 466 20.21 -17.84 -23.16
N ALA A 467 21.48 -17.95 -22.78
CA ALA A 467 22.05 -19.17 -22.20
C ALA A 467 21.31 -19.58 -20.90
N ALA A 468 21.01 -18.62 -20.02
CA ALA A 468 20.23 -18.87 -18.82
C ALA A 468 18.78 -19.30 -19.13
N ASP A 469 18.18 -18.76 -20.20
CA ASP A 469 16.86 -19.16 -20.68
C ASP A 469 16.87 -20.55 -21.35
N VAL A 470 17.95 -20.93 -22.03
CA VAL A 470 18.16 -22.27 -22.58
C VAL A 470 18.32 -23.30 -21.47
N LEU A 471 19.16 -23.05 -20.46
CA LEU A 471 19.26 -23.95 -19.31
C LEU A 471 17.92 -24.11 -18.57
N ARG A 472 17.09 -23.06 -18.53
CA ARG A 472 15.77 -23.14 -17.89
C ARG A 472 14.80 -24.07 -18.62
N HIS A 473 14.85 -24.14 -19.96
CA HIS A 473 13.87 -24.91 -20.75
C HIS A 473 14.42 -26.24 -21.29
N HIS A 474 15.74 -26.33 -21.51
CA HIS A 474 16.38 -27.39 -22.32
C HIS A 474 17.58 -28.05 -21.64
N VAL A 475 17.70 -28.00 -20.31
CA VAL A 475 18.80 -28.67 -19.58
C VAL A 475 18.94 -30.18 -19.86
N ALA A 476 17.87 -30.82 -20.35
CA ALA A 476 17.86 -32.24 -20.72
C ALA A 476 18.39 -32.51 -22.14
N VAL A 477 18.58 -31.48 -22.97
CA VAL A 477 19.12 -31.59 -24.34
C VAL A 477 20.63 -31.33 -24.30
N PRO A 478 21.49 -32.34 -24.49
CA PRO A 478 22.94 -32.22 -24.29
C PRO A 478 23.59 -31.07 -25.06
N GLU A 479 23.28 -30.94 -26.35
CA GLU A 479 23.88 -29.97 -27.26
C GLU A 479 23.59 -28.53 -26.84
N LEU A 480 22.33 -28.25 -26.48
CA LEU A 480 21.90 -26.93 -26.01
C LEU A 480 22.41 -26.61 -24.60
N ARG A 481 22.49 -27.63 -23.72
CA ARG A 481 23.08 -27.49 -22.39
C ARG A 481 24.56 -27.13 -22.48
N GLU A 482 25.32 -27.87 -23.29
CA GLU A 482 26.76 -27.66 -23.46
C GLU A 482 27.05 -26.29 -24.08
N TRP A 483 26.28 -25.90 -25.10
CA TRP A 483 26.34 -24.54 -25.64
C TRP A 483 26.07 -23.46 -24.59
N ALA A 484 25.03 -23.64 -23.76
CA ALA A 484 24.68 -22.63 -22.76
C ALA A 484 25.75 -22.50 -21.66
N LEU A 485 26.33 -23.61 -21.21
CA LEU A 485 27.42 -23.61 -20.22
C LEU A 485 28.69 -22.98 -20.79
N LEU A 486 29.06 -23.31 -22.03
CA LEU A 486 30.17 -22.68 -22.74
C LEU A 486 29.95 -21.17 -22.87
N THR A 487 28.77 -20.75 -23.32
CA THR A 487 28.41 -19.33 -23.48
C THR A 487 28.53 -18.58 -22.15
N ILE A 488 28.02 -19.15 -21.05
CA ILE A 488 28.14 -18.55 -19.72
C ILE A 488 29.61 -18.37 -19.32
N ASP A 489 30.45 -19.38 -19.53
CA ASP A 489 31.87 -19.34 -19.19
C ASP A 489 32.64 -18.33 -20.05
N LEU A 490 32.25 -18.13 -21.32
CA LEU A 490 32.87 -17.15 -22.23
C LEU A 490 32.48 -15.70 -21.91
N VAL A 491 31.23 -15.45 -21.53
CA VAL A 491 30.72 -14.08 -21.30
C VAL A 491 30.87 -13.61 -19.85
N THR A 492 31.15 -14.52 -18.91
CA THR A 492 31.32 -14.20 -17.49
C THR A 492 32.80 -14.14 -17.13
N SER A 493 33.29 -13.01 -16.61
CA SER A 493 34.65 -12.95 -16.05
C SER A 493 34.79 -13.93 -14.88
N GLY A 494 35.92 -14.61 -14.74
CA GLY A 494 36.12 -15.67 -13.74
C GLY A 494 35.89 -15.31 -12.26
N SER A 495 35.78 -14.02 -11.92
CA SER A 495 35.47 -13.51 -10.58
C SER A 495 33.98 -13.27 -10.31
N GLN A 496 33.11 -13.32 -11.31
CA GLN A 496 31.68 -13.04 -11.18
C GLN A 496 30.85 -14.33 -11.04
N THR A 497 29.80 -14.28 -10.21
CA THR A 497 28.82 -15.36 -10.11
C THR A 497 27.89 -15.30 -11.34
N PRO A 498 27.76 -16.37 -12.13
CA PRO A 498 26.85 -16.40 -13.26
C PRO A 498 25.40 -16.12 -12.85
N VAL A 499 24.64 -15.41 -13.70
CA VAL A 499 23.22 -15.16 -13.46
C VAL A 499 22.38 -16.23 -14.15
N LEU A 500 21.87 -17.18 -13.38
CA LEU A 500 20.90 -18.18 -13.86
C LEU A 500 19.46 -17.71 -13.61
N ARG A 501 18.51 -18.22 -14.41
CA ARG A 501 17.08 -18.01 -14.17
C ARG A 501 16.60 -18.86 -12.99
N ARG A 502 15.46 -18.46 -12.40
CA ARG A 502 14.73 -19.19 -11.35
C ARG A 502 14.18 -20.52 -11.88
N PHE A 503 14.98 -21.59 -11.80
CA PHE A 503 14.59 -22.95 -12.19
C PHE A 503 13.43 -23.47 -11.35
N ASP A 504 13.36 -23.09 -10.08
CA ASP A 504 12.26 -23.45 -9.18
C ASP A 504 10.87 -22.91 -9.62
N SER A 505 10.82 -22.00 -10.60
CA SER A 505 9.55 -21.51 -11.17
C SER A 505 9.06 -22.33 -12.37
N VAL A 506 9.92 -23.17 -12.97
CA VAL A 506 9.64 -23.91 -14.21
C VAL A 506 9.72 -25.43 -14.00
N LEU A 507 10.68 -25.90 -13.20
CA LEU A 507 10.85 -27.32 -12.91
C LEU A 507 9.68 -27.89 -12.10
N ARG A 508 9.27 -29.12 -12.41
CA ARG A 508 8.35 -29.87 -11.55
C ARG A 508 9.09 -30.24 -10.26
N ARG A 509 8.35 -30.37 -9.17
CA ARG A 509 8.94 -30.81 -7.90
C ARG A 509 9.48 -32.23 -8.07
N GLY A 510 10.74 -32.46 -7.71
CA GLY A 510 11.46 -33.72 -7.87
C GLY A 510 12.51 -33.69 -8.99
N ASP A 511 12.40 -32.78 -9.96
CA ASP A 511 13.33 -32.69 -11.09
C ASP A 511 14.65 -32.00 -10.71
N GLU A 512 14.72 -31.35 -9.54
CA GLU A 512 15.89 -30.57 -9.11
C GLU A 512 17.14 -31.43 -9.00
N THR A 513 17.01 -32.66 -8.51
CA THR A 513 18.12 -33.62 -8.40
C THR A 513 18.68 -33.95 -9.78
N ALA A 514 17.82 -34.20 -10.77
CA ALA A 514 18.25 -34.51 -12.13
C ALA A 514 18.92 -33.30 -12.82
N VAL A 515 18.50 -32.07 -12.49
CA VAL A 515 19.18 -30.85 -12.97
C VAL A 515 20.54 -30.69 -12.31
N VAL A 516 20.66 -30.93 -11.00
CA VAL A 516 21.95 -30.88 -10.29
C VAL A 516 22.90 -31.93 -10.84
N GLU A 517 22.47 -33.16 -11.08
CA GLU A 517 23.33 -34.19 -11.68
C GLU A 517 23.83 -33.78 -13.07
N ARG A 518 22.97 -33.19 -13.91
CA ARG A 518 23.37 -32.74 -15.26
C ARG A 518 24.32 -31.55 -15.25
N LEU A 519 24.32 -30.72 -14.21
CA LEU A 519 25.17 -29.54 -14.07
C LEU A 519 26.35 -29.75 -13.12
N ARG A 520 26.43 -30.92 -12.46
CA ARG A 520 27.45 -31.27 -11.47
C ARG A 520 28.86 -31.08 -12.02
N GLY A 521 29.13 -31.63 -13.21
CA GLY A 521 30.46 -31.54 -13.83
C GLY A 521 30.91 -30.10 -14.05
N TRP A 522 30.01 -29.18 -14.41
CA TRP A 522 30.32 -27.75 -14.54
C TRP A 522 30.64 -27.11 -13.20
N VAL A 523 29.88 -27.44 -12.15
CA VAL A 523 30.13 -26.93 -10.79
C VAL A 523 31.46 -27.45 -10.25
N GLU A 524 31.72 -28.75 -10.34
CA GLU A 524 32.96 -29.39 -9.85
C GLU A 524 34.19 -28.89 -10.61
N ALA A 525 34.09 -28.74 -11.93
CA ALA A 525 35.17 -28.17 -12.75
C ALA A 525 35.43 -26.69 -12.44
N GLY A 526 34.40 -25.93 -12.01
CA GLY A 526 34.55 -24.59 -11.47
C GLY A 526 35.32 -24.59 -10.15
N ILE A 527 34.88 -25.42 -9.19
CA ILE A 527 35.51 -25.58 -7.87
C ILE A 527 36.97 -26.01 -7.99
N ALA A 528 37.29 -26.97 -8.88
CA ALA A 528 38.67 -27.42 -9.13
C ALA A 528 39.60 -26.30 -9.62
N ARG A 529 39.05 -25.23 -10.22
CA ARG A 529 39.78 -24.03 -10.65
C ARG A 529 39.69 -22.89 -9.64
N GLY A 530 39.18 -23.14 -8.44
CA GLY A 530 38.95 -22.13 -7.40
C GLY A 530 37.77 -21.18 -7.66
N ARG A 531 36.92 -21.47 -8.66
CA ARG A 531 35.77 -20.63 -9.07
C ARG A 531 34.47 -21.22 -8.53
N TYR A 532 33.96 -20.64 -7.43
CA TYR A 532 32.72 -21.09 -6.76
C TYR A 532 31.44 -20.42 -7.28
N GLY A 533 31.54 -19.49 -8.23
CA GLY A 533 30.40 -18.84 -8.88
C GLY A 533 29.34 -19.82 -9.39
N PRO A 534 29.70 -20.88 -10.14
CA PRO A 534 28.76 -21.91 -10.60
C PRO A 534 27.92 -22.54 -9.49
N LEU A 535 28.55 -22.87 -8.35
CA LEU A 535 27.87 -23.45 -7.19
C LEU A 535 26.79 -22.48 -6.66
N PHE A 536 27.16 -21.23 -6.42
CA PHE A 536 26.24 -20.23 -5.88
C PHE A 536 25.12 -19.85 -6.85
N ALA A 537 25.43 -19.80 -8.15
CA ALA A 537 24.44 -19.55 -9.20
C ALA A 537 23.36 -20.64 -9.23
N LEU A 538 23.76 -21.91 -9.12
CA LEU A 538 22.84 -23.04 -9.11
C LEU A 538 21.97 -23.08 -7.84
N VAL A 539 22.55 -22.81 -6.67
CA VAL A 539 21.78 -22.65 -5.42
C VAL A 539 20.74 -21.54 -5.55
N HIS A 540 21.13 -20.39 -6.11
CA HIS A 540 20.23 -19.27 -6.32
C HIS A 540 19.10 -19.60 -7.32
N ALA A 541 19.41 -20.31 -8.41
CA ALA A 541 18.44 -20.73 -9.42
C ALA A 541 17.37 -21.67 -8.86
N LEU A 542 17.76 -22.60 -7.98
CA LEU A 542 16.85 -23.56 -7.33
C LEU A 542 16.14 -22.97 -6.10
N GLY A 543 16.61 -21.84 -5.57
CA GLY A 543 16.02 -21.14 -4.43
C GLY A 543 15.80 -22.06 -3.22
N ASP A 544 14.62 -21.97 -2.60
CA ASP A 544 14.24 -22.78 -1.43
C ASP A 544 14.33 -24.30 -1.68
N ARG A 545 14.25 -24.74 -2.95
CA ARG A 545 14.30 -26.17 -3.30
C ARG A 545 15.72 -26.74 -3.18
N ALA A 546 16.76 -25.90 -3.28
CA ALA A 546 18.16 -26.29 -3.11
C ALA A 546 18.44 -26.94 -1.74
N ARG A 547 17.64 -26.60 -0.72
CA ARG A 547 17.72 -27.14 0.64
C ARG A 547 17.54 -28.66 0.69
N ASN A 548 16.82 -29.23 -0.28
CA ASN A 548 16.46 -30.65 -0.31
C ASN A 548 17.33 -31.48 -1.26
N VAL A 549 18.41 -30.93 -1.83
CA VAL A 549 19.30 -31.66 -2.76
C VAL A 549 20.63 -32.00 -2.07
N PRO A 550 20.84 -33.25 -1.60
CA PRO A 550 22.01 -33.62 -0.79
C PRO A 550 23.35 -33.31 -1.45
N ALA A 551 23.50 -33.58 -2.74
CA ALA A 551 24.73 -33.30 -3.48
C ALA A 551 25.14 -31.82 -3.45
N LEU A 552 24.17 -30.91 -3.59
CA LEU A 552 24.42 -29.48 -3.56
C LEU A 552 24.75 -29.00 -2.14
N GLN A 553 24.11 -29.63 -1.16
CA GLN A 553 24.37 -29.43 0.26
C GLN A 553 25.81 -29.87 0.64
N GLU A 554 26.29 -31.01 0.14
CA GLU A 554 27.67 -31.47 0.32
C GLU A 554 28.71 -30.53 -0.30
N LEU A 555 28.47 -30.04 -1.52
CA LEU A 555 29.36 -29.07 -2.18
C LEU A 555 29.43 -27.74 -1.42
N LEU A 556 28.29 -27.25 -0.91
CA LEU A 556 28.26 -26.07 -0.04
C LEU A 556 29.06 -26.31 1.24
N ARG A 557 28.92 -27.48 1.86
CA ARG A 557 29.65 -27.84 3.07
C ARG A 557 31.17 -27.94 2.84
N GLY A 558 31.59 -28.46 1.69
CA GLY A 558 32.99 -28.48 1.26
C GLY A 558 33.56 -27.07 1.07
N ALA A 559 32.76 -26.16 0.50
CA ALA A 559 33.14 -24.76 0.30
C ALA A 559 33.29 -23.92 1.60
N ILE A 560 33.00 -24.50 2.77
CA ILE A 560 33.21 -23.88 4.09
C ILE A 560 34.61 -24.18 4.64
N GLY A 561 35.32 -25.18 4.10
CA GLY A 561 36.59 -25.68 4.63
C GLY A 561 37.70 -24.62 4.78
N PRO A 562 38.75 -24.92 5.57
CA PRO A 562 39.81 -23.96 5.89
C PRO A 562 40.59 -23.47 4.65
N ASP A 563 40.69 -24.30 3.61
CA ASP A 563 41.47 -24.02 2.40
C ASP A 563 40.76 -23.09 1.39
N THR A 564 39.57 -22.57 1.74
CA THR A 564 38.77 -21.70 0.87
C THR A 564 38.91 -20.23 1.25
N LEU A 565 38.84 -19.35 0.24
CA LEU A 565 38.86 -17.91 0.46
C LEU A 565 37.73 -17.46 1.40
N PRO A 566 37.98 -16.53 2.36
CA PRO A 566 36.95 -16.08 3.29
C PRO A 566 35.68 -15.52 2.63
N SER A 567 35.79 -14.86 1.48
CA SER A 567 34.62 -14.35 0.74
C SER A 567 33.71 -15.48 0.21
N VAL A 568 34.31 -16.57 -0.27
CA VAL A 568 33.61 -17.77 -0.73
C VAL A 568 32.96 -18.48 0.45
N ALA A 569 33.73 -18.75 1.50
CA ALA A 569 33.24 -19.43 2.69
C ALA A 569 32.07 -18.67 3.35
N ARG A 570 32.13 -17.33 3.41
CA ARG A 570 31.02 -16.51 3.93
C ARG A 570 29.73 -16.71 3.12
N THR A 571 29.83 -16.79 1.80
CA THR A 571 28.68 -17.02 0.92
C THR A 571 28.15 -18.44 1.08
N ALA A 572 29.04 -19.43 1.12
CA ALA A 572 28.69 -20.83 1.35
C ALA A 572 27.98 -21.04 2.70
N ILE A 573 28.49 -20.45 3.79
CA ILE A 573 27.86 -20.49 5.13
C ILE A 573 26.44 -19.91 5.06
N ARG A 574 26.22 -18.79 4.38
CA ARG A 574 24.88 -18.18 4.28
C ARG A 574 23.88 -19.11 3.59
N PHE A 575 24.27 -19.76 2.50
CA PHE A 575 23.42 -20.73 1.81
C PHE A 575 23.26 -22.03 2.60
N TRP A 576 24.32 -22.50 3.27
CA TRP A 576 24.29 -23.70 4.12
C TRP A 576 23.34 -23.55 5.30
N LEU A 577 23.31 -22.37 5.92
CA LEU A 577 22.45 -22.04 7.06
C LEU A 577 21.04 -21.59 6.64
N ASP A 578 20.72 -21.58 5.35
CA ASP A 578 19.43 -21.06 4.88
C ASP A 578 18.24 -21.91 5.36
N ASP A 579 18.37 -23.24 5.43
CA ASP A 579 17.30 -24.13 5.93
C ASP A 579 17.04 -23.95 7.43
N PRO A 580 15.89 -23.39 7.85
CA PRO A 580 15.59 -23.15 9.26
C PRO A 580 15.52 -24.43 10.11
N ARG A 581 15.29 -25.61 9.50
CA ARG A 581 15.14 -26.87 10.24
C ARG A 581 16.45 -27.40 10.79
N THR A 582 17.53 -27.28 10.02
CA THR A 582 18.87 -27.79 10.33
C THR A 582 19.86 -26.70 10.74
N ARG A 583 19.48 -25.42 10.57
CA ARG A 583 20.32 -24.24 10.87
C ARG A 583 20.99 -24.29 12.25
N ALA A 584 20.25 -24.67 13.29
CA ALA A 584 20.78 -24.66 14.66
C ALA A 584 21.93 -25.67 14.84
N ASP A 585 21.81 -26.85 14.25
CA ASP A 585 22.85 -27.88 14.35
C ASP A 585 24.06 -27.53 13.46
N ARG A 586 23.79 -27.05 12.24
CA ARG A 586 24.82 -26.57 11.30
C ARG A 586 25.61 -25.37 11.81
N VAL A 587 25.02 -24.51 12.64
CA VAL A 587 25.74 -23.39 13.28
C VAL A 587 26.84 -23.89 14.21
N ALA A 588 26.59 -24.96 14.97
CA ALA A 588 27.63 -25.54 15.83
C ALA A 588 28.79 -26.08 14.99
N GLU A 589 28.47 -26.81 13.93
CA GLU A 589 29.47 -27.34 13.01
C GLU A 589 30.34 -26.23 12.40
N VAL A 590 29.73 -25.12 11.95
CA VAL A 590 30.46 -23.99 11.38
C VAL A 590 31.36 -23.29 12.42
N LEU A 591 30.93 -23.21 13.67
CA LEU A 591 31.75 -22.66 14.77
C LEU A 591 32.91 -23.59 15.17
N ASP A 592 32.70 -24.91 15.12
CA ASP A 592 33.76 -25.89 15.39
C ASP A 592 34.86 -25.83 14.31
N ILE A 593 34.50 -25.52 13.06
CA ILE A 593 35.47 -25.30 11.97
C ILE A 593 36.27 -24.01 12.20
N ASP A 594 35.58 -22.90 12.51
CA ASP A 594 36.21 -21.60 12.75
C ASP A 594 35.32 -20.72 13.65
N ALA A 595 35.80 -20.37 14.83
CA ALA A 595 35.06 -19.57 15.80
C ALA A 595 34.73 -18.14 15.33
N SER A 596 35.53 -17.57 14.41
CA SER A 596 35.27 -16.25 13.82
C SER A 596 34.04 -16.22 12.90
N THR A 597 33.47 -17.40 12.57
CA THR A 597 32.22 -17.50 11.81
C THR A 597 31.04 -16.84 12.51
N VAL A 598 31.13 -16.57 13.82
CA VAL A 598 30.16 -15.77 14.57
C VAL A 598 29.90 -14.38 13.96
N THR A 599 30.83 -13.84 13.16
CA THR A 599 30.64 -12.57 12.43
C THR A 599 29.77 -12.70 11.17
N VAL A 600 29.46 -13.92 10.74
CA VAL A 600 28.61 -14.19 9.59
C VAL A 600 27.15 -14.07 10.03
N ASP A 601 26.42 -13.15 9.40
CA ASP A 601 25.09 -12.67 9.82
C ASP A 601 24.09 -13.73 10.35
N PRO A 602 23.88 -14.91 9.74
CA PRO A 602 22.97 -15.93 10.29
C PRO A 602 23.46 -16.64 11.56
N VAL A 603 24.76 -16.59 11.90
CA VAL A 603 25.36 -17.39 12.99
C VAL A 603 25.00 -16.79 14.35
N TRP A 604 25.33 -15.52 14.59
CA TRP A 604 25.07 -14.85 15.87
C TRP A 604 23.60 -14.89 16.30
N PRO A 605 22.61 -14.49 15.47
CA PRO A 605 21.19 -14.57 15.84
C PRO A 605 20.70 -15.99 16.13
N THR A 606 21.29 -17.02 15.50
CA THR A 606 20.94 -18.42 15.74
C THR A 606 21.49 -18.91 17.08
N LEU A 607 22.73 -18.52 17.43
CA LEU A 607 23.30 -18.77 18.76
C LEU A 607 22.41 -18.17 19.85
N CYS A 608 22.07 -16.89 19.72
CA CYS A 608 21.26 -16.17 20.70
C CYS A 608 19.88 -16.82 20.93
N ARG A 609 19.28 -17.39 19.88
CA ARG A 609 17.89 -17.89 19.91
C ARG A 609 17.76 -19.38 20.24
N SER A 610 18.69 -20.19 19.75
CA SER A 610 18.51 -21.65 19.62
C SER A 610 19.68 -22.47 20.18
N ARG A 611 20.92 -22.01 20.01
CA ARG A 611 22.14 -22.70 20.50
C ARG A 611 22.79 -21.95 21.66
N THR A 612 21.99 -21.69 22.69
CA THR A 612 22.41 -20.97 23.90
C THR A 612 23.47 -21.73 24.70
N ASP A 613 23.61 -23.04 24.48
CA ASP A 613 24.66 -23.91 25.02
C ASP A 613 26.06 -23.52 24.54
N LEU A 614 26.17 -22.89 23.36
CA LEU A 614 27.45 -22.51 22.77
C LEU A 614 27.84 -21.04 23.04
N LEU A 615 26.98 -20.27 23.71
CA LEU A 615 27.25 -18.84 23.97
C LEU A 615 28.51 -18.63 24.81
N ASP A 616 28.76 -19.49 25.80
CA ASP A 616 29.94 -19.40 26.67
C ASP A 616 31.24 -19.45 25.84
N ARG A 617 31.27 -20.23 24.76
CA ARG A 617 32.45 -20.33 23.86
C ARG A 617 32.83 -18.99 23.21
N VAL A 618 31.84 -18.14 22.91
CA VAL A 618 32.05 -16.85 22.23
C VAL A 618 32.01 -15.64 23.16
N LEU A 619 31.40 -15.77 24.34
CA LEU A 619 31.31 -14.70 25.35
C LEU A 619 32.51 -14.70 26.30
N ASP A 620 33.05 -15.87 26.66
CA ASP A 620 34.18 -15.94 27.59
C ASP A 620 35.49 -15.61 26.89
N HIS A 621 35.63 -16.04 25.63
CA HIS A 621 36.85 -15.90 24.84
C HIS A 621 36.56 -15.11 23.56
N ALA A 622 37.42 -14.15 23.24
CA ALA A 622 37.29 -13.40 21.99
C ALA A 622 37.47 -14.37 20.80
N PRO A 623 36.49 -14.46 19.88
CA PRO A 623 36.59 -15.34 18.73
C PRO A 623 37.75 -14.88 17.84
N ARG A 624 38.52 -15.85 17.35
CA ARG A 624 39.63 -15.64 16.41
C ARG A 624 39.47 -16.60 15.24
N GLY A 625 39.97 -16.20 14.07
CA GLY A 625 39.92 -17.01 12.86
C GLY A 625 39.79 -16.16 11.60
N ARG A 626 39.51 -16.81 10.47
CA ARG A 626 39.68 -16.22 9.13
C ARG A 626 38.75 -15.06 8.80
N PHE A 627 37.65 -14.89 9.53
CA PHE A 627 36.65 -13.84 9.28
C PHE A 627 36.83 -12.60 10.16
N LEU A 628 37.82 -12.62 11.06
CA LEU A 628 38.15 -11.53 11.97
C LEU A 628 39.63 -11.19 11.82
N ASP A 629 39.91 -9.91 11.60
CA ASP A 629 41.29 -9.42 11.62
C ASP A 629 41.90 -9.62 13.03
N ALA A 630 43.15 -10.07 13.10
CA ALA A 630 43.81 -10.43 14.35
C ALA A 630 43.96 -9.26 15.34
N ARG A 631 43.91 -8.01 14.85
CA ARG A 631 43.96 -6.78 15.65
C ARG A 631 42.58 -6.25 16.01
N THR A 632 41.51 -6.78 15.38
CA THR A 632 40.14 -6.35 15.63
C THR A 632 39.48 -7.18 16.72
N ARG A 633 39.15 -6.54 17.85
CA ARG A 633 38.36 -7.19 18.89
C ARG A 633 36.92 -7.33 18.41
N TRP A 634 36.46 -8.57 18.25
CA TRP A 634 35.05 -8.81 17.99
C TRP A 634 34.20 -8.43 19.20
N VAL A 635 33.06 -7.82 18.88
CA VAL A 635 32.05 -7.41 19.84
C VAL A 635 30.74 -8.10 19.48
N PRO A 636 30.08 -8.74 20.46
CA PRO A 636 28.71 -9.21 20.29
C PRO A 636 27.77 -8.08 19.85
N GLY A 637 27.07 -8.28 18.73
CA GLY A 637 26.08 -7.31 18.26
C GLY A 637 24.83 -7.27 19.17
N PRO A 638 23.86 -6.39 18.86
CA PRO A 638 22.57 -6.35 19.55
C PRO A 638 21.86 -7.71 19.47
N VAL A 639 21.15 -8.06 20.52
CA VAL A 639 20.52 -9.37 20.67
C VAL A 639 19.06 -9.25 21.00
N ARG A 640 18.30 -10.23 20.51
CA ARG A 640 16.91 -10.45 20.88
C ARG A 640 16.84 -11.76 21.64
N ASP A 641 15.87 -11.88 22.53
CA ASP A 641 15.63 -13.08 23.31
C ASP A 641 16.66 -13.39 24.43
N CYS A 642 17.36 -12.38 24.97
CA CYS A 642 18.33 -12.53 26.09
C CYS A 642 17.74 -13.24 27.30
N GLU A 643 16.42 -13.16 27.50
CA GLU A 643 15.71 -13.87 28.56
C GLU A 643 15.81 -15.40 28.49
N ARG A 644 16.34 -15.95 27.39
CA ARG A 644 16.60 -17.39 27.21
C ARG A 644 17.98 -17.80 27.75
N TRP A 645 18.87 -16.84 27.98
CA TRP A 645 20.26 -17.09 28.35
C TRP A 645 20.39 -17.31 29.85
N LEU A 646 21.44 -18.01 30.24
CA LEU A 646 21.77 -18.25 31.64
C LEU A 646 22.20 -16.93 32.30
N PRO A 647 21.99 -16.74 33.62
CA PRO A 647 22.40 -15.53 34.33
C PRO A 647 23.86 -15.13 34.09
N ARG A 648 24.79 -16.11 34.13
CA ARG A 648 26.21 -15.86 33.83
C ARG A 648 26.47 -15.34 32.41
N GLN A 649 25.69 -15.80 31.43
CA GLN A 649 25.80 -15.39 30.02
C GLN A 649 25.33 -13.95 29.84
N GLN A 650 24.22 -13.60 30.50
CA GLN A 650 23.70 -12.24 30.54
C GLN A 650 24.73 -11.29 31.18
N ALA A 651 25.26 -11.65 32.36
CA ALA A 651 26.29 -10.87 33.04
C ALA A 651 27.55 -10.68 32.19
N ARG A 652 28.03 -11.76 31.54
CA ARG A 652 29.20 -11.69 30.66
C ARG A 652 28.97 -10.79 29.45
N TYR A 653 27.79 -10.87 28.83
CA TYR A 653 27.43 -10.00 27.71
C TYR A 653 27.39 -8.52 28.14
N VAL A 654 26.76 -8.20 29.27
CA VAL A 654 26.75 -6.83 29.80
C VAL A 654 28.18 -6.33 30.06
N ALA A 655 29.04 -7.15 30.68
CA ALA A 655 30.44 -6.80 30.91
C ALA A 655 31.21 -6.52 29.61
N LEU A 656 30.96 -7.30 28.55
CA LEU A 656 31.54 -7.04 27.23
C LEU A 656 31.04 -5.73 26.64
N GLN A 657 29.74 -5.43 26.74
CA GLN A 657 29.20 -4.15 26.26
C GLN A 657 29.78 -2.97 27.04
N GLU A 658 29.89 -3.06 28.37
CA GLU A 658 30.53 -2.03 29.21
C GLU A 658 31.98 -1.78 28.83
N SER A 659 32.73 -2.82 28.46
CA SER A 659 34.10 -2.64 28.01
C SER A 659 34.22 -1.81 26.73
N ILE A 660 33.19 -1.81 25.87
CA ILE A 660 33.12 -0.96 24.67
C ILE A 660 32.73 0.46 25.08
N ILE A 661 31.74 0.60 25.97
CA ILE A 661 31.26 1.92 26.41
C ILE A 661 32.41 2.69 27.08
N ALA A 662 33.31 2.00 27.79
CA ALA A 662 34.50 2.59 28.41
C ALA A 662 35.68 2.86 27.45
N ASP A 663 35.70 2.23 26.26
CA ASP A 663 36.80 2.36 25.30
C ASP A 663 36.64 3.64 24.45
N THR A 664 37.33 4.71 24.84
CA THR A 664 37.32 6.00 24.13
C THR A 664 37.99 5.94 22.76
N GLY A 665 38.71 4.86 22.43
CA GLY A 665 39.22 4.59 21.08
C GLY A 665 38.13 4.16 20.10
N GLN A 666 36.95 3.73 20.58
CA GLN A 666 35.81 3.39 19.73
C GLN A 666 34.99 4.65 19.36
N GLY A 667 34.41 4.63 18.16
CA GLY A 667 33.50 5.69 17.72
C GLY A 667 32.29 5.82 18.65
N VAL A 668 31.89 7.07 18.94
CA VAL A 668 30.78 7.38 19.87
C VAL A 668 29.47 6.67 19.52
N TRP A 669 29.19 6.44 18.23
CA TRP A 669 27.99 5.73 17.77
C TRP A 669 28.00 4.24 18.11
N GLN A 670 29.17 3.60 18.09
CA GLN A 670 29.34 2.20 18.48
C GLN A 670 29.17 2.03 19.99
N ARG A 671 29.74 2.97 20.77
CA ARG A 671 29.56 3.04 22.23
C ARG A 671 28.08 3.27 22.60
N ALA A 672 27.41 4.18 21.92
CA ALA A 672 25.97 4.41 22.09
C ALA A 672 25.12 3.17 21.72
N ALA A 673 25.54 2.38 20.72
CA ALA A 673 24.88 1.12 20.38
C ALA A 673 25.09 0.06 21.47
N ALA A 674 26.28 0.00 22.08
CA ALA A 674 26.57 -0.89 23.20
C ALA A 674 25.72 -0.57 24.44
N VAL A 675 25.48 0.71 24.74
CA VAL A 675 24.54 1.13 25.81
C VAL A 675 23.14 0.55 25.57
N ARG A 676 22.62 0.69 24.34
CA ARG A 676 21.29 0.17 23.99
C ARG A 676 21.23 -1.36 24.09
N ALA A 677 22.28 -2.03 23.62
CA ALA A 677 22.37 -3.49 23.63
C ALA A 677 22.45 -4.05 25.06
N ALA A 678 23.20 -3.41 25.97
CA ALA A 678 23.28 -3.79 27.37
C ALA A 678 21.93 -3.60 28.10
N ALA A 679 21.23 -2.50 27.82
CA ALA A 679 19.98 -2.16 28.51
C ALA A 679 18.85 -3.19 28.36
N GLU A 680 18.78 -3.90 27.23
CA GLU A 680 17.75 -4.92 26.96
C GLU A 680 17.98 -6.23 27.71
N VAL A 681 19.14 -6.39 28.37
CA VAL A 681 19.45 -7.59 29.15
C VAL A 681 18.65 -7.59 30.46
N PRO A 682 17.88 -8.66 30.77
CA PRO A 682 17.05 -8.71 31.96
C PRO A 682 17.82 -8.45 33.27
N GLU A 683 19.00 -9.04 33.41
CA GLU A 683 19.85 -8.90 34.58
C GLU A 683 21.03 -7.95 34.30
N GLY A 684 21.24 -6.94 35.16
CA GLY A 684 22.32 -5.95 35.03
C GLY A 684 22.13 -4.87 33.97
N GLY A 685 21.24 -5.05 32.99
CA GLY A 685 21.02 -4.09 31.90
C GLY A 685 20.48 -2.74 32.35
N ARG A 686 19.55 -2.72 33.32
CA ARG A 686 19.03 -1.47 33.91
C ARG A 686 20.12 -0.67 34.61
N GLU A 687 20.92 -1.33 35.45
CA GLU A 687 22.00 -0.69 36.19
C GLU A 687 23.07 -0.13 35.25
N SER A 688 23.39 -0.87 34.19
CA SER A 688 24.25 -0.42 33.09
C SER A 688 23.73 0.87 32.46
N ALA A 689 22.46 0.90 32.05
CA ALA A 689 21.87 2.11 31.47
C ALA A 689 21.87 3.29 32.46
N LEU A 690 21.49 3.08 33.72
CA LEU A 690 21.45 4.12 34.74
C LEU A 690 22.82 4.76 35.02
N ARG A 691 23.92 4.00 34.92
CA ARG A 691 25.28 4.55 35.08
C ARG A 691 25.64 5.60 34.02
N HIS A 692 24.97 5.58 32.87
CA HIS A 692 25.31 6.40 31.70
C HIS A 692 24.30 7.51 31.40
N VAL A 693 23.21 7.66 32.17
CA VAL A 693 22.17 8.69 31.89
C VAL A 693 22.68 10.13 32.02
N ASP A 694 23.71 10.34 32.83
CA ASP A 694 24.37 11.63 33.04
C ASP A 694 25.75 11.74 32.39
N ALA A 695 26.09 10.82 31.48
CA ALA A 695 27.36 10.85 30.77
C ALA A 695 27.61 12.23 30.12
N PRO A 696 28.85 12.78 30.21
CA PRO A 696 29.18 14.08 29.62
C PRO A 696 29.02 14.07 28.09
N GLU A 697 29.27 12.92 27.47
CA GLU A 697 29.05 12.72 26.04
C GLU A 697 27.55 12.58 25.73
N VAL A 698 26.97 13.59 25.09
CA VAL A 698 25.53 13.67 24.78
C VAL A 698 24.98 12.41 24.10
N PRO A 699 25.61 11.81 23.07
CA PRO A 699 25.07 10.63 22.41
C PRO A 699 24.99 9.39 23.33
N ILE A 700 25.86 9.30 24.34
CA ILE A 700 25.87 8.20 25.31
C ILE A 700 24.73 8.37 26.31
N ALA A 701 24.59 9.58 26.88
CA ALA A 701 23.49 9.92 27.78
C ALA A 701 22.12 9.78 27.12
N GLU A 702 21.96 10.26 25.88
CA GLU A 702 20.72 10.11 25.12
C GLU A 702 20.43 8.64 24.78
N ALA A 703 21.45 7.83 24.46
CA ALA A 703 21.29 6.40 24.26
C ALA A 703 20.82 5.69 25.54
N ALA A 704 21.39 6.03 26.70
CA ALA A 704 20.99 5.47 28.00
C ALA A 704 19.54 5.83 28.34
N LEU A 705 19.18 7.11 28.28
CA LEU A 705 17.81 7.58 28.53
C LEU A 705 16.80 6.92 27.59
N GLY A 706 17.12 6.84 26.29
CA GLY A 706 16.27 6.19 25.30
C GLY A 706 16.09 4.68 25.51
N ALA A 707 17.03 4.03 26.21
CA ALA A 707 17.06 2.59 26.42
C ALA A 707 16.38 2.13 27.72
N LEU A 708 16.22 3.00 28.72
CA LEU A 708 15.63 2.65 30.03
C LEU A 708 14.26 1.95 29.92
N VAL A 709 13.45 2.33 28.92
CA VAL A 709 12.12 1.75 28.66
C VAL A 709 12.16 0.31 28.14
N TRP A 710 13.32 -0.19 27.74
CA TRP A 710 13.52 -1.56 27.28
C TRP A 710 14.17 -2.47 28.32
N THR A 711 14.44 -1.95 29.52
CA THR A 711 15.02 -2.70 30.64
C THR A 711 13.98 -3.59 31.34
N GLY A 712 14.43 -4.39 32.32
CA GLY A 712 13.55 -5.21 33.16
C GLY A 712 12.56 -4.42 34.03
N ASP A 713 12.69 -3.10 34.17
CA ASP A 713 11.75 -2.24 34.91
C ASP A 713 11.44 -0.95 34.13
N PRO A 714 10.56 -1.02 33.12
CA PRO A 714 10.18 0.15 32.34
C PRO A 714 9.29 1.12 33.14
N ALA A 715 8.57 0.66 34.16
CA ALA A 715 7.71 1.51 34.99
C ALA A 715 8.55 2.43 35.88
N GLY A 716 9.57 1.89 36.56
CA GLY A 716 10.52 2.65 37.35
C GLY A 716 11.49 3.50 36.53
N ALA A 717 11.46 3.42 35.19
CA ALA A 717 12.17 4.37 34.33
C ALA A 717 11.47 5.74 34.27
N LEU A 718 10.14 5.80 34.46
CA LEU A 718 9.38 7.04 34.27
C LEU A 718 9.87 8.20 35.16
N PRO A 719 10.06 8.03 36.48
CA PRO A 719 10.54 9.13 37.32
C PRO A 719 11.94 9.64 36.92
N VAL A 720 12.85 8.73 36.55
CA VAL A 720 14.20 9.07 36.08
C VAL A 720 14.14 9.94 34.82
N LEU A 721 13.32 9.54 33.85
CA LEU A 721 13.15 10.26 32.60
C LEU A 721 12.53 11.66 32.80
N LEU A 722 11.57 11.77 33.72
CA LEU A 722 10.94 13.05 34.05
C LEU A 722 11.88 13.99 34.82
N GLY A 723 12.88 13.47 35.53
CA GLY A 723 13.94 14.29 36.14
C GLY A 723 14.69 15.17 35.14
N HIS A 724 14.72 14.79 33.85
CA HIS A 724 15.34 15.58 32.78
C HIS A 724 14.37 16.50 32.04
N ALA A 725 13.12 16.66 32.52
CA ALA A 725 12.07 17.42 31.82
C ALA A 725 12.37 18.92 31.67
N GLY A 726 13.24 19.48 32.52
CA GLY A 726 13.69 20.88 32.47
C GLY A 726 14.95 21.13 31.63
N GLY A 727 15.73 20.09 31.31
CA GLY A 727 17.04 20.22 30.65
C GLY A 727 17.02 20.01 29.13
N ASP A 728 18.20 20.03 28.49
CA ASP A 728 18.34 19.84 27.04
C ASP A 728 18.08 18.39 26.59
N ARG A 729 18.31 17.43 27.49
CA ARG A 729 18.03 16.00 27.26
C ARG A 729 16.53 15.67 27.24
N ALA A 730 15.64 16.62 27.57
CA ALA A 730 14.19 16.44 27.56
C ALA A 730 13.67 15.88 26.22
N ARG A 731 14.29 16.24 25.08
CA ARG A 731 13.87 15.78 23.74
C ARG A 731 13.90 14.25 23.58
N VAL A 732 14.84 13.57 24.24
CA VAL A 732 14.92 12.09 24.23
C VAL A 732 14.20 11.51 25.43
N ALA A 733 14.38 12.11 26.61
CA ALA A 733 13.81 11.62 27.86
C ALA A 733 12.27 11.60 27.83
N LEU A 734 11.61 12.64 27.31
CA LEU A 734 10.14 12.69 27.26
C LEU A 734 9.56 11.72 26.22
N TYR A 735 10.27 11.48 25.11
CA TYR A 735 9.86 10.46 24.15
C TYR A 735 9.94 9.04 24.74
N ALA A 736 10.98 8.76 25.53
CA ALA A 736 11.08 7.52 26.30
C ALA A 736 10.03 7.48 27.44
N ALA A 737 9.75 8.62 28.09
CA ALA A 737 8.76 8.71 29.18
C ALA A 737 7.36 8.36 28.68
N GLY A 738 6.97 8.80 27.48
CA GLY A 738 5.69 8.41 26.89
C GLY A 738 5.54 6.90 26.65
N ARG A 739 6.66 6.20 26.38
CA ARG A 739 6.71 4.74 26.29
C ARG A 739 6.82 4.06 27.66
N ALA A 740 7.39 4.71 28.67
CA ALA A 740 7.43 4.20 30.04
C ALA A 740 6.06 4.31 30.73
N ALA A 741 5.31 5.40 30.49
CA ALA A 741 4.02 5.66 31.11
C ALA A 741 2.97 4.56 30.88
N GLN A 742 3.01 3.88 29.73
CA GLN A 742 2.11 2.73 29.45
C GLN A 742 2.38 1.50 30.33
N HIS A 743 3.52 1.44 31.03
CA HIS A 743 3.88 0.39 31.99
C HIS A 743 3.57 0.77 33.45
N VAL A 744 3.12 2.00 33.69
CA VAL A 744 2.78 2.49 35.04
C VAL A 744 1.28 2.29 35.30
N PRO A 745 0.88 1.81 36.49
CA PRO A 745 -0.52 1.77 36.91
C PRO A 745 -1.21 3.15 36.82
N PRO A 746 -2.46 3.24 36.30
CA PRO A 746 -3.21 4.49 36.23
C PRO A 746 -3.24 5.28 37.53
N SER A 747 -3.41 4.64 38.69
CA SER A 747 -3.45 5.26 40.02
C SER A 747 -2.18 6.04 40.37
N ARG A 748 -1.03 5.65 39.80
CA ARG A 748 0.29 6.24 40.09
C ARG A 748 0.68 7.37 39.13
N LEU A 749 0.07 7.43 37.95
CA LEU A 749 0.36 8.46 36.94
C LEU A 749 0.12 9.91 37.44
N PRO A 750 -0.96 10.23 38.19
CA PRO A 750 -1.21 11.58 38.69
C PRO A 750 -0.05 12.12 39.52
N ALA A 751 0.46 11.31 40.46
CA ALA A 751 1.53 11.70 41.36
C ALA A 751 2.86 11.94 40.62
N VAL A 752 3.09 11.24 39.50
CA VAL A 752 4.33 11.30 38.74
C VAL A 752 4.31 12.37 37.65
N LEU A 753 3.19 12.54 36.94
CA LEU A 753 3.06 13.48 35.82
C LEU A 753 2.49 14.84 36.22
N GLY A 754 1.69 14.90 37.29
CA GLY A 754 1.12 16.15 37.82
C GLY A 754 2.17 17.23 38.10
N PRO A 755 3.27 16.93 38.83
CA PRO A 755 4.33 17.91 39.09
C PRO A 755 4.99 18.44 37.82
N VAL A 756 5.11 17.63 36.77
CA VAL A 756 5.67 18.07 35.48
C VAL A 756 4.69 18.97 34.74
N LEU A 757 3.38 18.70 34.82
CA LEU A 757 2.35 19.52 34.17
C LEU A 757 2.26 20.93 34.77
N THR A 758 2.25 21.02 36.09
CA THR A 758 2.01 22.27 36.83
C THR A 758 3.28 23.05 37.20
N GLY A 759 4.44 22.39 37.24
CA GLY A 759 5.72 23.02 37.60
C GLY A 759 6.45 23.73 36.44
N ASP A 760 7.73 24.03 36.68
CA ASP A 760 8.59 24.85 35.81
C ASP A 760 9.32 24.08 34.70
N ALA A 761 8.82 22.89 34.34
CA ALA A 761 9.40 22.10 33.25
C ALA A 761 9.27 22.82 31.89
N LYS A 762 10.09 22.44 30.90
CA LYS A 762 9.98 22.96 29.53
C LYS A 762 8.55 22.79 29.00
N ILE A 763 8.05 23.78 28.25
CA ILE A 763 6.69 23.77 27.68
C ILE A 763 6.39 22.48 26.92
N THR A 764 7.35 21.95 26.15
CA THR A 764 7.23 20.68 25.43
C THR A 764 6.99 19.49 26.36
N SER A 765 7.65 19.47 27.52
CA SER A 765 7.50 18.44 28.55
C SER A 765 6.15 18.53 29.25
N ARG A 766 5.69 19.74 29.56
CA ARG A 766 4.36 20.02 30.15
C ARG A 766 3.23 19.55 29.20
N LYS A 767 3.35 19.86 27.91
CA LYS A 767 2.41 19.38 26.86
C LYS A 767 2.35 17.87 26.82
N GLU A 768 3.49 17.20 26.88
CA GLU A 768 3.53 15.74 26.86
C GLU A 768 2.95 15.13 28.13
N ALA A 769 3.22 15.71 29.31
CA ALA A 769 2.60 15.28 30.57
C ALA A 769 1.06 15.36 30.50
N ALA A 770 0.49 16.44 29.96
CA ALA A 770 -0.95 16.57 29.74
C ALA A 770 -1.51 15.45 28.85
N ARG A 771 -0.83 15.15 27.73
CA ARG A 771 -1.24 14.07 26.80
C ARG A 771 -1.18 12.70 27.46
N LEU A 772 -0.12 12.41 28.22
CA LEU A 772 0.05 11.13 28.90
C LEU A 772 -0.99 10.95 30.03
N LEU A 773 -1.30 11.99 30.79
CA LEU A 773 -2.35 11.98 31.81
C LEU A 773 -3.72 11.71 31.20
N ALA A 774 -4.10 12.41 30.13
CA ALA A 774 -5.38 12.17 29.47
C ALA A 774 -5.48 10.77 28.85
N ARG A 775 -4.38 10.27 28.29
CA ARG A 775 -4.36 8.98 27.59
C ARG A 775 -4.34 7.78 28.53
N TYR A 776 -3.53 7.82 29.59
CA TYR A 776 -3.27 6.67 30.45
C TYR A 776 -3.79 6.83 31.88
N GLY A 777 -4.09 8.05 32.31
CA GLY A 777 -4.60 8.33 33.64
C GLY A 777 -6.07 7.92 33.83
N PRO A 778 -6.51 7.80 35.10
CA PRO A 778 -7.88 7.48 35.46
C PRO A 778 -8.86 8.62 35.11
N PRO A 779 -10.19 8.37 35.01
CA PRO A 779 -11.17 9.36 34.57
C PRO A 779 -11.14 10.70 35.32
N HIS A 780 -10.91 10.68 36.63
CA HIS A 780 -10.88 11.87 37.48
C HIS A 780 -9.70 12.82 37.16
N MET A 781 -8.75 12.40 36.32
CA MET A 781 -7.67 13.26 35.83
C MET A 781 -8.14 14.42 34.96
N MET A 782 -9.35 14.37 34.43
CA MET A 782 -9.91 15.50 33.71
C MET A 782 -10.10 16.73 34.62
N ALA A 783 -10.32 16.56 35.93
CA ALA A 783 -10.38 17.67 36.88
C ALA A 783 -9.00 18.34 37.02
N MET A 784 -7.93 17.55 37.20
CA MET A 784 -6.56 18.07 37.25
C MET A 784 -6.15 18.79 35.95
N LEU A 785 -6.58 18.28 34.79
CA LEU A 785 -6.33 18.95 33.51
C LEU A 785 -7.11 20.26 33.38
N LEU A 786 -8.35 20.32 33.89
CA LEU A 786 -9.14 21.54 33.94
C LEU A 786 -8.49 22.58 34.86
N ASP A 787 -8.03 22.19 36.05
CA ASP A 787 -7.32 23.08 36.98
C ASP A 787 -6.02 23.63 36.35
N ALA A 788 -5.24 22.77 35.69
CA ALA A 788 -4.03 23.18 34.98
C ALA A 788 -4.34 24.10 33.78
N TYR A 789 -5.48 23.91 33.13
CA TYR A 789 -5.93 24.74 32.00
C TYR A 789 -6.38 26.12 32.45
N THR A 790 -7.17 26.21 33.53
CA THR A 790 -7.70 27.48 34.06
C THR A 790 -6.67 28.28 34.84
N HIS A 791 -5.55 27.67 35.24
CA HIS A 791 -4.48 28.35 35.96
C HIS A 791 -3.99 29.60 35.19
N PRO A 792 -3.94 30.79 35.83
CA PRO A 792 -3.59 32.05 35.14
C PRO A 792 -2.22 32.04 34.47
N ALA A 793 -1.23 31.37 35.08
CA ALA A 793 0.13 31.26 34.55
C ALA A 793 0.33 30.12 33.51
N ALA A 794 -0.73 29.42 33.10
CA ALA A 794 -0.60 28.33 32.13
C ALA A 794 -0.27 28.86 30.73
N HIS A 795 0.79 28.32 30.13
CA HIS A 795 1.24 28.71 28.78
C HIS A 795 0.23 28.28 27.71
N ARG A 796 0.00 29.12 26.69
CA ARG A 796 -0.97 28.88 25.59
C ARG A 796 -0.83 27.51 24.91
N ASP A 797 0.40 27.06 24.64
CA ASP A 797 0.63 25.77 23.99
C ASP A 797 0.34 24.56 24.91
N VAL A 798 0.45 24.75 26.23
CA VAL A 798 0.06 23.73 27.21
C VAL A 798 -1.46 23.66 27.26
N ARG A 799 -2.14 24.81 27.31
CA ARG A 799 -3.61 24.89 27.20
C ARG A 799 -4.13 24.23 25.93
N ALA A 800 -3.54 24.54 24.77
CA ALA A 800 -3.89 23.89 23.50
C ALA A 800 -3.67 22.37 23.52
N ALA A 801 -2.61 21.88 24.18
CA ALA A 801 -2.41 20.44 24.37
C ALA A 801 -3.47 19.80 25.29
N ILE A 802 -3.91 20.52 26.34
CA ILE A 802 -5.00 20.08 27.21
C ILE A 802 -6.34 20.05 26.45
N VAL A 803 -6.64 21.08 25.64
CA VAL A 803 -7.81 21.10 24.73
C VAL A 803 -7.76 19.90 23.80
N ALA A 804 -6.61 19.63 23.18
CA ALA A 804 -6.44 18.49 22.30
C ALA A 804 -6.74 17.16 23.01
N ALA A 805 -6.37 17.06 24.29
CA ALA A 805 -6.59 15.90 25.13
C ALA A 805 -8.04 15.75 25.62
N ALA A 806 -8.73 16.86 25.92
CA ALA A 806 -10.14 16.88 26.32
C ALA A 806 -11.07 16.26 25.26
N ARG A 807 -10.75 16.44 23.96
CA ARG A 807 -11.46 15.81 22.84
C ARG A 807 -11.46 14.28 22.88
N GLN A 808 -10.48 13.66 23.54
CA GLN A 808 -10.38 12.21 23.68
C GLN A 808 -11.20 11.67 24.86
N ARG A 809 -11.75 12.55 25.72
CA ARG A 809 -12.45 12.21 26.98
C ARG A 809 -13.79 12.95 27.11
N LEU A 810 -14.59 12.98 26.05
CA LEU A 810 -15.89 13.71 25.98
C LEU A 810 -17.00 13.21 26.94
N ARG A 811 -16.77 12.12 27.69
CA ARG A 811 -17.69 11.68 28.75
C ARG A 811 -17.57 12.54 30.01
N SER A 812 -16.46 13.24 30.20
CA SER A 812 -16.22 14.08 31.36
C SER A 812 -16.76 15.49 31.14
N ASP A 813 -17.52 16.01 32.10
CA ASP A 813 -18.00 17.40 32.07
C ASP A 813 -16.84 18.41 32.06
N ALA A 814 -15.76 18.11 32.81
CA ALA A 814 -14.53 18.92 32.77
C ALA A 814 -13.92 19.01 31.36
N GLY A 815 -14.03 17.94 30.57
CA GLY A 815 -13.62 17.95 29.17
C GLY A 815 -14.42 18.93 28.33
N TRP A 816 -15.75 18.99 28.52
CA TRP A 816 -16.61 19.96 27.84
C TRP A 816 -16.33 21.39 28.28
N SER A 817 -16.13 21.63 29.58
CA SER A 817 -15.77 22.96 30.09
C SER A 817 -14.48 23.48 29.47
N ILE A 818 -13.47 22.62 29.29
CA ILE A 818 -12.23 22.99 28.59
C ILE A 818 -12.52 23.40 27.14
N LEU A 819 -13.29 22.58 26.40
CA LEU A 819 -13.59 22.81 24.97
C LEU A 819 -14.42 24.09 24.75
N GLU A 820 -15.41 24.34 25.60
CA GLU A 820 -16.28 25.51 25.53
C GLU A 820 -15.50 26.78 25.89
N THR A 821 -14.65 26.74 26.93
CA THR A 821 -13.80 27.86 27.31
C THR A 821 -12.74 28.17 26.26
N ALA A 822 -12.23 27.16 25.55
CA ALA A 822 -11.23 27.33 24.50
C ALA A 822 -11.69 28.21 23.33
N LEU A 823 -13.01 28.36 23.12
CA LEU A 823 -13.58 29.22 22.08
C LEU A 823 -13.26 30.70 22.28
N THR A 824 -13.09 31.15 23.52
CA THR A 824 -12.69 32.53 23.87
C THR A 824 -11.20 32.65 24.16
N GLY A 825 -10.47 31.53 24.17
CA GLY A 825 -9.02 31.46 24.41
C GLY A 825 -8.17 31.95 23.24
N SER A 826 -6.88 31.60 23.27
CA SER A 826 -5.90 31.90 22.22
C SER A 826 -6.22 31.21 20.89
N ARG A 827 -5.54 31.64 19.82
CA ARG A 827 -5.67 31.03 18.48
C ARG A 827 -5.28 29.55 18.50
N GLU A 828 -4.28 29.17 19.28
CA GLU A 828 -3.80 27.80 19.43
C GLU A 828 -4.87 26.89 20.08
N GLU A 829 -5.56 27.40 21.09
CA GLU A 829 -6.67 26.69 21.77
C GLU A 829 -7.85 26.46 20.81
N ARG A 830 -8.26 27.50 20.07
CA ARG A 830 -9.34 27.39 19.08
C ARG A 830 -8.98 26.43 17.94
N ARG A 831 -7.74 26.47 17.44
CA ARG A 831 -7.24 25.50 16.44
C ARG A 831 -7.30 24.08 16.97
N ALA A 832 -6.94 23.85 18.24
CA ALA A 832 -7.04 22.53 18.85
C ALA A 832 -8.49 22.01 18.91
N VAL A 833 -9.51 22.88 19.06
CA VAL A 833 -10.92 22.50 18.93
C VAL A 833 -11.26 22.10 17.48
N LEU A 834 -10.83 22.91 16.50
CA LEU A 834 -11.11 22.72 15.07
C LEU A 834 -10.40 21.50 14.45
N ASP A 835 -9.33 21.02 15.07
CA ASP A 835 -8.58 19.83 14.62
C ASP A 835 -9.38 18.51 14.73
N ALA A 836 -10.59 18.53 15.31
CA ALA A 836 -11.42 17.33 15.43
C ALA A 836 -12.09 16.97 14.09
N GLN A 837 -12.08 15.67 13.78
CA GLN A 837 -12.81 15.12 12.65
C GLN A 837 -14.11 14.48 13.15
N ALA A 838 -15.23 14.70 12.47
CA ALA A 838 -16.53 14.25 12.96
C ALA A 838 -16.61 12.73 13.13
N HIS A 839 -15.89 11.98 12.28
CA HIS A 839 -15.84 10.52 12.36
C HIS A 839 -15.02 9.99 13.55
N THR A 840 -14.15 10.79 14.16
CA THR A 840 -13.45 10.40 15.40
C THR A 840 -14.25 10.71 16.66
N ILE A 841 -15.36 11.45 16.53
CA ILE A 841 -16.26 11.79 17.64
C ILE A 841 -17.42 10.79 17.69
N PRO A 842 -17.78 10.26 18.87
CA PRO A 842 -18.96 9.43 19.04
C PRO A 842 -20.22 10.14 18.56
N GLU A 843 -21.10 9.42 17.85
CA GLU A 843 -22.29 10.00 17.20
C GLU A 843 -23.15 10.83 18.17
N ARG A 844 -23.35 10.34 19.40
CA ARG A 844 -24.07 11.04 20.48
C ARG A 844 -23.54 12.44 20.83
N TYR A 845 -22.27 12.72 20.55
CA TYR A 845 -21.65 14.02 20.82
C TYR A 845 -21.47 14.89 19.58
N ARG A 846 -21.74 14.37 18.38
CA ARG A 846 -21.51 15.13 17.14
C ARG A 846 -22.35 16.41 17.03
N PRO A 847 -23.65 16.42 17.40
CA PRO A 847 -24.42 17.66 17.39
C PRO A 847 -23.82 18.72 18.34
N ARG A 848 -23.52 18.34 19.59
CA ARG A 848 -22.95 19.25 20.59
C ARG A 848 -21.56 19.76 20.18
N TYR A 849 -20.69 18.88 19.68
CA TYR A 849 -19.36 19.27 19.23
C TYR A 849 -19.43 20.16 17.97
N GLY A 850 -20.36 19.86 17.05
CA GLY A 850 -20.60 20.67 15.87
C GLY A 850 -20.97 22.12 16.21
N GLN A 851 -21.67 22.37 17.32
CA GLN A 851 -21.96 23.73 17.77
C GLN A 851 -20.70 24.53 18.14
N LEU A 852 -19.61 23.86 18.55
CA LEU A 852 -18.30 24.51 18.75
C LEU A 852 -17.71 24.99 17.41
N ILE A 853 -17.93 24.22 16.33
CA ILE A 853 -17.52 24.60 14.97
C ILE A 853 -18.33 25.80 14.50
N VAL A 854 -19.66 25.78 14.67
CA VAL A 854 -20.55 26.90 14.34
C VAL A 854 -20.17 28.17 15.11
N ALA A 855 -19.89 28.07 16.41
CA ALA A 855 -19.41 29.19 17.21
C ALA A 855 -18.07 29.74 16.70
N SER A 856 -17.16 28.86 16.27
CA SER A 856 -15.86 29.27 15.71
C SER A 856 -16.00 29.97 14.35
N CYS A 857 -17.01 29.65 13.55
CA CYS A 857 -17.33 30.39 12.31
C CYS A 857 -17.73 31.85 12.58
N ARG A 858 -18.17 32.19 13.79
CA ARG A 858 -18.52 33.56 14.21
C ARG A 858 -17.34 34.29 14.86
N SER A 859 -16.13 33.73 14.82
CA SER A 859 -14.96 34.36 15.43
C SER A 859 -14.59 35.67 14.73
N THR A 860 -14.14 36.65 15.52
CA THR A 860 -13.51 37.88 15.01
C THR A 860 -12.10 37.65 14.47
N ASP A 861 -11.45 36.54 14.86
CA ASP A 861 -10.15 36.13 14.29
C ASP A 861 -10.37 35.49 12.91
N ARG A 862 -9.88 36.18 11.88
CA ARG A 862 -10.00 35.78 10.47
C ARG A 862 -9.47 34.36 10.17
N GLU A 863 -8.34 33.98 10.76
CA GLU A 863 -7.72 32.67 10.52
C GLU A 863 -8.50 31.54 11.18
N VAL A 864 -9.05 31.78 12.38
CA VAL A 864 -9.90 30.82 13.07
C VAL A 864 -11.21 30.65 12.31
N ARG A 865 -11.82 31.76 11.90
CA ARG A 865 -13.06 31.76 11.10
C ARG A 865 -12.87 30.98 9.79
N ARG A 866 -11.80 31.24 9.03
CA ARG A 866 -11.46 30.51 7.80
C ARG A 866 -11.28 29.01 8.05
N ALA A 867 -10.54 28.64 9.09
CA ALA A 867 -10.33 27.23 9.45
C ALA A 867 -11.65 26.54 9.85
N ALA A 868 -12.55 27.24 10.55
CA ALA A 868 -13.85 26.71 10.97
C ALA A 868 -14.78 26.45 9.77
N PHE A 869 -14.85 27.39 8.82
CA PHE A 869 -15.61 27.20 7.57
C PHE A 869 -15.08 26.02 6.74
N GLY A 870 -13.75 25.85 6.68
CA GLY A 870 -13.11 24.68 6.06
C GLY A 870 -13.35 23.34 6.79
N ARG A 871 -14.08 23.34 7.91
CA ARG A 871 -14.56 22.13 8.60
C ARG A 871 -16.08 21.96 8.50
N LEU A 872 -16.83 23.02 8.17
CA LEU A 872 -18.28 23.04 8.32
C LEU A 872 -19.00 21.94 7.54
N ASN A 873 -18.57 21.65 6.30
CA ASN A 873 -19.15 20.57 5.47
C ASN A 873 -19.06 19.20 6.14
N GLU A 874 -17.94 18.90 6.82
CA GLU A 874 -17.81 17.63 7.55
C GLU A 874 -18.84 17.51 8.68
N TRP A 875 -19.19 18.61 9.34
CA TRP A 875 -20.06 18.66 10.51
C TRP A 875 -21.54 18.92 10.21
N ALA A 876 -21.84 19.47 9.03
CA ALA A 876 -23.20 19.76 8.54
C ALA A 876 -24.24 18.63 8.73
N PRO A 877 -23.92 17.32 8.62
CA PRO A 877 -24.90 16.26 8.88
C PRO A 877 -25.59 16.30 10.25
N TRP A 878 -24.98 16.93 11.25
CA TRP A 878 -25.44 16.95 12.64
C TRP A 878 -25.79 18.36 13.11
N LEU A 879 -25.97 19.30 12.18
CA LEU A 879 -26.20 20.71 12.45
C LEU A 879 -27.47 21.21 11.76
N ASP A 880 -28.25 22.00 12.49
CA ASP A 880 -29.44 22.67 11.98
C ASP A 880 -29.19 24.18 11.83
N GLY A 881 -29.88 24.82 10.88
CA GLY A 881 -29.90 26.28 10.74
C GLY A 881 -28.58 26.94 10.28
N ILE A 882 -27.68 26.18 9.63
CA ILE A 882 -26.39 26.71 9.16
C ILE A 882 -26.45 27.41 7.79
N THR A 883 -27.60 27.38 7.10
CA THR A 883 -27.77 27.98 5.76
C THR A 883 -27.46 29.48 5.75
N GLY A 884 -27.99 30.24 6.71
CA GLY A 884 -27.70 31.68 6.81
C GLY A 884 -26.20 31.96 7.01
N LEU A 885 -25.53 31.18 7.86
CA LEU A 885 -24.10 31.28 8.11
C LEU A 885 -23.25 30.99 6.84
N VAL A 886 -23.69 30.01 6.05
CA VAL A 886 -23.07 29.69 4.75
C VAL A 886 -23.28 30.83 3.75
N VAL A 887 -24.51 31.35 3.63
CA VAL A 887 -24.84 32.46 2.73
C VAL A 887 -24.05 33.71 3.10
N ASP A 888 -23.94 34.05 4.38
CA ASP A 888 -23.13 35.17 4.85
C ASP A 888 -21.66 35.01 4.44
N ARG A 889 -21.08 33.81 4.61
CA ARG A 889 -19.70 33.53 4.21
C ARG A 889 -19.47 33.61 2.70
N ILE A 890 -20.39 33.08 1.90
CA ILE A 890 -20.30 33.12 0.44
C ILE A 890 -20.41 34.57 -0.06
N THR A 891 -21.27 35.37 0.56
CA THR A 891 -21.57 36.75 0.16
C THR A 891 -20.65 37.79 0.78
N ASP A 892 -19.76 37.42 1.70
CA ASP A 892 -18.74 38.31 2.28
C ASP A 892 -17.67 38.66 1.24
N LEU A 893 -17.72 39.90 0.73
CA LEU A 893 -16.83 40.40 -0.33
C LEU A 893 -15.49 40.91 0.20
N ASP A 894 -15.37 41.16 1.51
CA ASP A 894 -14.13 41.61 2.15
C ASP A 894 -13.15 40.43 2.37
N GLU A 895 -13.64 39.21 2.18
CA GLU A 895 -12.90 37.99 2.36
C GLU A 895 -12.57 37.31 1.03
N THR A 896 -11.30 36.91 0.88
CA THR A 896 -10.86 36.06 -0.23
C THR A 896 -11.43 34.65 -0.09
N THR A 897 -12.01 34.14 -1.16
CA THR A 897 -12.49 32.76 -1.28
C THR A 897 -12.16 32.22 -2.67
N HIS A 898 -12.35 30.92 -2.88
CA HIS A 898 -12.11 30.25 -4.15
C HIS A 898 -13.22 29.23 -4.42
N ALA A 899 -13.42 28.85 -5.68
CA ALA A 899 -14.55 28.03 -6.10
C ALA A 899 -14.67 26.69 -5.34
N LEU A 900 -13.55 26.06 -4.97
CA LEU A 900 -13.56 24.82 -4.19
C LEU A 900 -14.12 25.01 -2.77
N GLU A 901 -13.72 26.08 -2.07
CA GLU A 901 -14.27 26.43 -0.75
C GLU A 901 -15.78 26.72 -0.84
N ILE A 902 -16.22 27.44 -1.88
CA ILE A 902 -17.65 27.68 -2.10
C ILE A 902 -18.39 26.35 -2.36
N ALA A 903 -17.82 25.43 -3.13
CA ALA A 903 -18.45 24.14 -3.39
C ALA A 903 -18.62 23.31 -2.09
N GLU A 904 -17.63 23.32 -1.20
CA GLU A 904 -17.73 22.71 0.13
C GLU A 904 -18.79 23.39 1.01
N LEU A 905 -18.87 24.72 0.98
CA LEU A 905 -19.87 25.48 1.71
C LEU A 905 -21.30 25.22 1.19
N LEU A 906 -21.48 25.12 -0.12
CA LEU A 906 -22.74 24.70 -0.73
C LEU A 906 -23.12 23.28 -0.29
N GLU A 907 -22.16 22.35 -0.21
CA GLU A 907 -22.41 21.01 0.35
C GLU A 907 -22.91 21.06 1.80
N ALA A 908 -22.42 22.01 2.60
CA ALA A 908 -22.89 22.23 3.96
C ALA A 908 -24.28 22.88 4.03
N GLY A 909 -24.53 23.93 3.25
CA GLY A 909 -25.75 24.75 3.30
C GLY A 909 -26.92 24.23 2.46
N GLY A 910 -26.72 23.18 1.67
CA GLY A 910 -27.76 22.63 0.80
C GLY A 910 -28.06 23.50 -0.43
N ASP A 911 -29.08 23.10 -1.17
CA ASP A 911 -29.45 23.78 -2.43
C ASP A 911 -30.05 25.19 -2.16
N GLU A 912 -30.74 25.40 -1.02
CA GLU A 912 -31.25 26.71 -0.59
C GLU A 912 -30.16 27.78 -0.44
N ALA A 913 -28.98 27.39 0.05
CA ALA A 913 -27.85 28.30 0.21
C ALA A 913 -27.38 28.87 -1.14
N PHE A 914 -27.49 28.10 -2.22
CA PHE A 914 -27.12 28.55 -3.56
C PHE A 914 -28.05 29.66 -4.04
N GLY A 915 -29.37 29.44 -3.97
CA GLY A 915 -30.37 30.44 -4.37
C GLY A 915 -30.23 31.75 -3.59
N ALA A 916 -30.23 31.67 -2.26
CA ALA A 916 -30.14 32.84 -1.39
C ALA A 916 -28.82 33.62 -1.55
N ALA A 917 -27.69 32.93 -1.72
CA ALA A 917 -26.41 33.60 -1.97
C ALA A 917 -26.38 34.27 -3.34
N LEU A 918 -26.95 33.63 -4.37
CA LEU A 918 -27.01 34.19 -5.71
C LEU A 918 -27.92 35.43 -5.76
N ASP A 919 -29.09 35.40 -5.12
CA ASP A 919 -29.99 36.55 -4.98
C ASP A 919 -29.26 37.76 -4.36
N ARG A 920 -28.61 37.55 -3.21
CA ARG A 920 -27.89 38.61 -2.50
C ARG A 920 -26.70 39.17 -3.28
N LEU A 921 -25.99 38.35 -4.05
CA LEU A 921 -24.86 38.80 -4.87
C LEU A 921 -25.32 39.60 -6.09
N VAL A 922 -26.41 39.17 -6.74
CA VAL A 922 -27.01 39.90 -7.86
C VAL A 922 -27.55 41.26 -7.40
N GLU A 923 -28.28 41.29 -6.28
CA GLU A 923 -28.79 42.55 -5.70
C GLU A 923 -27.65 43.52 -5.37
N ARG A 924 -26.54 43.02 -4.80
CA ARG A 924 -25.36 43.83 -4.52
C ARG A 924 -24.65 44.33 -5.78
N ASP A 925 -24.54 43.53 -6.84
CA ASP A 925 -23.97 43.98 -8.12
C ASP A 925 -24.85 45.04 -8.79
N ALA A 926 -26.17 44.91 -8.68
CA ALA A 926 -27.11 45.88 -9.24
C ALA A 926 -27.09 47.22 -8.49
N ALA A 927 -26.82 47.20 -7.17
CA ALA A 927 -26.70 48.38 -6.33
C ALA A 927 -25.27 48.98 -6.27
N ASP A 928 -24.30 48.38 -6.98
CA ASP A 928 -22.90 48.82 -6.94
C ASP A 928 -22.65 49.99 -7.91
N ASP A 929 -22.79 51.20 -7.40
CA ASP A 929 -22.50 52.45 -8.13
C ASP A 929 -20.98 52.71 -8.28
N ARG A 930 -20.11 51.89 -7.68
CA ARG A 930 -18.64 52.03 -7.71
C ARG A 930 -17.98 50.67 -7.90
N PRO A 931 -17.98 50.12 -9.13
CA PRO A 931 -17.58 48.74 -9.43
C PRO A 931 -16.08 48.41 -9.21
N GLY A 932 -15.33 49.19 -8.43
CA GLY A 932 -13.96 48.91 -8.02
C GLY A 932 -12.88 49.19 -9.06
N GLY A 933 -11.62 48.90 -8.70
CA GLY A 933 -10.42 48.99 -9.55
C GLY A 933 -9.86 47.60 -9.89
N PRO A 934 -8.64 47.47 -10.48
CA PRO A 934 -8.09 46.17 -10.87
C PRO A 934 -8.08 45.09 -9.78
N ASP A 935 -7.94 45.48 -8.52
CA ASP A 935 -7.94 44.57 -7.36
C ASP A 935 -9.34 44.23 -6.82
N THR A 936 -10.37 44.96 -7.24
CA THR A 936 -11.76 44.86 -6.74
C THR A 936 -12.82 45.04 -7.83
N ASP A 937 -12.53 44.68 -9.09
CA ASP A 937 -13.45 44.85 -10.23
C ASP A 937 -14.72 44.00 -10.05
N ARG A 938 -15.86 44.68 -9.84
CA ARG A 938 -17.21 44.11 -9.73
C ARG A 938 -17.24 42.92 -8.75
N PRO A 939 -16.91 43.11 -7.46
CA PRO A 939 -16.61 42.00 -6.56
C PRO A 939 -17.81 41.08 -6.33
N ALA A 940 -19.02 41.65 -6.27
CA ALA A 940 -20.27 40.88 -6.17
C ALA A 940 -20.53 40.00 -7.40
N ARG A 941 -20.30 40.55 -8.60
CA ARG A 941 -20.42 39.83 -9.86
C ARG A 941 -19.41 38.70 -10.00
N ARG A 942 -18.12 38.97 -9.71
CA ARG A 942 -17.07 37.95 -9.76
C ARG A 942 -17.35 36.82 -8.76
N ARG A 943 -17.91 37.15 -7.59
CA ARG A 943 -18.35 36.16 -6.62
C ARG A 943 -19.53 35.32 -7.13
N ALA A 944 -20.50 35.93 -7.81
CA ALA A 944 -21.62 35.21 -8.43
C ALA A 944 -21.15 34.26 -9.56
N GLU A 945 -20.20 34.70 -10.39
CA GLU A 945 -19.56 33.86 -11.42
C GLU A 945 -18.83 32.66 -10.79
N MET A 946 -18.09 32.89 -9.70
CA MET A 946 -17.41 31.83 -8.95
C MET A 946 -18.39 30.87 -8.25
N LEU A 947 -19.51 31.38 -7.76
CA LEU A 947 -20.60 30.59 -7.16
C LEU A 947 -21.24 29.66 -8.21
N ALA A 948 -21.46 30.15 -9.43
CA ALA A 948 -21.91 29.32 -10.55
C ALA A 948 -20.89 28.22 -10.89
N GLN A 949 -19.60 28.55 -10.96
CA GLN A 949 -18.53 27.57 -11.20
C GLN A 949 -18.47 26.50 -10.08
N ALA A 950 -18.65 26.89 -8.82
CA ALA A 950 -18.69 25.98 -7.69
C ALA A 950 -19.90 25.03 -7.76
N ALA A 951 -21.07 25.54 -8.14
CA ALA A 951 -22.27 24.73 -8.35
C ALA A 951 -22.10 23.72 -9.50
N ALA A 952 -21.46 24.14 -10.60
CA ALA A 952 -21.08 23.25 -11.71
C ALA A 952 -20.14 22.12 -11.25
N ALA A 953 -19.05 22.45 -10.54
CA ALA A 953 -18.11 21.47 -10.01
C ALA A 953 -18.78 20.47 -9.06
N ARG A 954 -19.66 20.95 -8.18
CA ARG A 954 -20.48 20.12 -7.30
C ARG A 954 -21.39 19.18 -8.09
N SER A 955 -22.08 19.70 -9.10
CA SER A 955 -22.99 18.93 -9.95
C SER A 955 -22.27 17.84 -10.74
N ALA A 956 -21.05 18.10 -11.20
CA ALA A 956 -20.22 17.14 -11.92
C ALA A 956 -19.79 15.96 -11.03
N ALA A 957 -19.61 16.18 -9.72
CA ALA A 957 -19.33 15.13 -8.75
C ALA A 957 -20.56 14.29 -8.37
N ARG A 958 -21.77 14.73 -8.74
CA ARG A 958 -23.02 13.99 -8.49
C ARG A 958 -23.30 13.00 -9.63
N PRO A 959 -23.93 11.85 -9.36
CA PRO A 959 -24.26 10.90 -10.42
C PRO A 959 -25.23 11.47 -11.46
N ALA A 960 -25.30 10.85 -12.64
CA ALA A 960 -26.12 11.34 -13.77
C ALA A 960 -27.61 11.47 -13.40
N GLY A 961 -28.12 10.54 -12.58
CA GLY A 961 -29.51 10.54 -12.09
C GLY A 961 -29.83 11.58 -11.00
N ALA A 962 -28.82 12.26 -10.43
CA ALA A 962 -29.06 13.22 -9.34
C ALA A 962 -29.98 14.36 -9.77
N ASP A 963 -30.87 14.77 -8.87
CA ASP A 963 -31.73 15.92 -9.07
C ASP A 963 -30.90 17.22 -9.16
N ARG A 964 -31.17 17.99 -10.21
CA ARG A 964 -30.51 19.25 -10.56
C ARG A 964 -31.53 20.35 -10.86
N VAL A 965 -32.82 20.07 -10.68
CA VAL A 965 -33.92 20.98 -11.05
C VAL A 965 -33.72 22.35 -10.42
N HIS A 966 -33.42 22.40 -9.11
CA HIS A 966 -33.20 23.67 -8.41
C HIS A 966 -32.05 24.49 -9.02
N PHE A 967 -30.89 23.87 -9.28
CA PHE A 967 -29.75 24.57 -9.91
C PHE A 967 -30.08 25.06 -11.33
N VAL A 968 -30.82 24.26 -12.11
CA VAL A 968 -31.26 24.62 -13.46
C VAL A 968 -32.25 25.78 -13.43
N GLU A 969 -33.24 25.75 -12.55
CA GLU A 969 -34.21 26.85 -12.38
C GLU A 969 -33.53 28.16 -11.98
N ARG A 970 -32.55 28.10 -11.07
CA ARG A 970 -31.76 29.27 -10.69
C ARG A 970 -30.87 29.76 -11.83
N ALA A 971 -30.32 28.88 -12.67
CA ALA A 971 -29.59 29.26 -13.87
C ALA A 971 -30.50 29.93 -14.91
N ARG A 972 -31.75 29.46 -15.07
CA ARG A 972 -32.77 30.10 -15.93
C ARG A 972 -33.13 31.50 -15.45
N TRP A 973 -33.37 31.64 -14.15
CA TRP A 973 -33.59 32.96 -13.54
C TRP A 973 -32.40 33.90 -13.81
N LEU A 974 -31.17 33.39 -13.65
CA LEU A 974 -29.95 34.16 -13.91
C LEU A 974 -29.82 34.58 -15.39
N ALA A 975 -30.31 33.77 -16.34
CA ALA A 975 -30.29 34.08 -17.76
C ALA A 975 -31.17 35.29 -18.13
N GLY A 976 -32.25 35.52 -17.37
CA GLY A 976 -33.17 36.66 -17.53
C GLY A 976 -32.62 37.99 -17.00
N LEU A 977 -31.48 37.97 -16.31
CA LEU A 977 -30.88 39.17 -15.72
C LEU A 977 -29.86 39.85 -16.66
N PRO A 978 -29.92 41.19 -16.82
CA PRO A 978 -28.96 41.92 -17.65
C PRO A 978 -27.51 41.63 -17.26
N GLY A 979 -26.69 41.28 -18.24
CA GLY A 979 -25.27 41.02 -18.06
C GLY A 979 -24.90 39.62 -17.55
N PHE A 980 -25.83 38.78 -17.08
CA PHE A 980 -25.51 37.45 -16.53
C PHE A 980 -25.74 36.27 -17.50
N THR A 981 -26.24 36.52 -18.72
CA THR A 981 -26.55 35.43 -19.67
C THR A 981 -25.36 34.52 -19.99
N VAL A 982 -24.14 35.05 -20.09
CA VAL A 982 -22.93 34.24 -20.36
C VAL A 982 -22.70 33.23 -19.24
N THR A 983 -22.79 33.67 -17.99
CA THR A 983 -22.63 32.85 -16.78
C THR A 983 -23.74 31.81 -16.68
N ALA A 984 -24.98 32.23 -16.97
CA ALA A 984 -26.14 31.34 -16.96
C ALA A 984 -26.03 30.24 -18.03
N VAL A 985 -25.64 30.57 -19.26
CA VAL A 985 -25.44 29.59 -20.35
C VAL A 985 -24.35 28.59 -19.99
N ARG A 986 -23.20 29.04 -19.47
CA ARG A 986 -22.14 28.13 -18.99
C ARG A 986 -22.65 27.19 -17.90
N LEU A 987 -23.35 27.73 -16.91
CA LEU A 987 -23.93 26.92 -15.83
C LEU A 987 -24.95 25.91 -16.37
N LEU A 988 -25.81 26.28 -17.32
CA LEU A 988 -26.78 25.37 -17.94
C LEU A 988 -26.10 24.23 -18.72
N ILE A 989 -24.96 24.49 -19.37
CA ILE A 989 -24.15 23.46 -20.03
C ILE A 989 -23.52 22.53 -18.97
N ASP A 990 -22.93 23.09 -17.91
CA ASP A 990 -22.26 22.31 -16.88
C ASP A 990 -23.22 21.43 -16.06
N LEU A 991 -24.44 21.94 -15.81
CA LEU A 991 -25.53 21.20 -15.18
C LEU A 991 -26.21 20.20 -16.13
N GLY A 992 -25.90 20.28 -17.44
CA GLY A 992 -26.70 19.78 -18.54
C GLY A 992 -26.80 18.26 -18.66
N ARG A 993 -28.02 17.81 -18.98
CA ARG A 993 -28.40 16.43 -19.38
C ARG A 993 -28.64 16.34 -20.89
N LEU A 994 -27.96 17.16 -21.70
CA LEU A 994 -28.12 17.33 -23.17
C LEU A 994 -29.53 17.74 -23.66
N GLY A 995 -30.60 17.50 -22.90
CA GLY A 995 -31.98 17.82 -23.28
C GLY A 995 -32.37 19.29 -23.18
N ASN A 996 -31.49 20.14 -22.63
CA ASN A 996 -31.67 21.59 -22.53
C ASN A 996 -30.87 22.37 -23.59
N LEU A 997 -30.27 21.70 -24.58
CA LEU A 997 -29.46 22.37 -25.60
C LEU A 997 -30.29 23.26 -26.52
N ASP A 998 -31.56 22.91 -26.80
CA ASP A 998 -32.47 23.77 -27.57
C ASP A 998 -32.74 25.10 -26.83
N GLU A 999 -32.94 25.03 -25.51
CA GLU A 999 -33.10 26.21 -24.65
C GLU A 999 -31.83 27.07 -24.63
N ILE A 1000 -30.65 26.44 -24.61
CA ILE A 1000 -29.37 27.16 -24.69
C ILE A 1000 -29.21 27.84 -26.06
N ALA A 1001 -29.62 27.19 -27.15
CA ALA A 1001 -29.61 27.79 -28.48
C ALA A 1001 -30.53 29.02 -28.53
N ASP A 1002 -31.73 28.94 -27.95
CA ASP A 1002 -32.66 30.08 -27.86
C ASP A 1002 -32.06 31.26 -27.08
N LEU A 1003 -31.36 31.01 -25.97
CA LEU A 1003 -30.64 32.06 -25.22
C LEU A 1003 -29.48 32.71 -26.00
N CYS A 1004 -28.95 32.01 -27.00
CA CYS A 1004 -27.89 32.48 -27.90
C CYS A 1004 -28.43 33.15 -29.17
N ALA A 1005 -29.75 33.12 -29.42
CA ALA A 1005 -30.35 33.68 -30.62
C ALA A 1005 -30.00 35.18 -30.77
N GLY A 1006 -29.52 35.57 -31.96
CA GLY A 1006 -29.05 36.93 -32.23
C GLY A 1006 -27.75 37.33 -31.52
N ARG A 1007 -27.01 36.38 -30.90
CA ARG A 1007 -25.78 36.64 -30.13
C ARG A 1007 -24.61 35.74 -30.58
N PRO A 1008 -24.00 35.99 -31.76
CA PRO A 1008 -22.97 35.11 -32.34
C PRO A 1008 -21.79 34.77 -31.42
N VAL A 1009 -21.25 35.76 -30.69
CA VAL A 1009 -20.13 35.55 -29.76
C VAL A 1009 -20.50 34.62 -28.59
N LEU A 1010 -21.75 34.67 -28.13
CA LEU A 1010 -22.23 33.79 -27.07
C LEU A 1010 -22.41 32.36 -27.61
N ALA A 1011 -22.95 32.21 -28.82
CA ALA A 1011 -23.11 30.91 -29.48
C ALA A 1011 -21.77 30.17 -29.63
N VAL A 1012 -20.73 30.84 -30.11
CA VAL A 1012 -19.37 30.27 -30.24
C VAL A 1012 -18.81 29.85 -28.87
N ARG A 1013 -18.95 30.70 -27.85
CA ARG A 1013 -18.49 30.37 -26.49
C ARG A 1013 -19.28 29.22 -25.87
N ALA A 1014 -20.56 29.12 -26.15
CA ALA A 1014 -21.42 28.03 -25.67
C ALA A 1014 -21.02 26.70 -26.32
N ALA A 1015 -20.79 26.68 -27.64
CA ALA A 1015 -20.29 25.51 -28.35
C ALA A 1015 -18.91 25.07 -27.84
N GLY A 1016 -17.94 26.00 -27.73
CA GLY A 1016 -16.62 25.69 -27.18
C GLY A 1016 -16.66 25.15 -25.74
N HIS A 1017 -17.52 25.70 -24.89
CA HIS A 1017 -17.69 25.22 -23.51
C HIS A 1017 -18.38 23.85 -23.45
N LEU A 1018 -19.34 23.59 -24.35
CA LEU A 1018 -19.94 22.26 -24.50
C LEU A 1018 -18.87 21.25 -24.92
N ASP A 1019 -18.02 21.60 -25.86
CA ASP A 1019 -16.88 20.78 -26.30
C ASP A 1019 -15.96 20.39 -25.14
N ASP A 1020 -15.48 21.38 -24.37
CA ASP A 1020 -14.64 21.14 -23.19
C ASP A 1020 -15.35 20.27 -22.15
N ARG A 1021 -16.61 20.59 -21.85
CA ARG A 1021 -17.44 19.83 -20.91
C ARG A 1021 -17.58 18.37 -21.33
N MET A 1022 -17.80 18.15 -22.62
CA MET A 1022 -18.01 16.83 -23.20
C MET A 1022 -16.71 16.00 -23.18
N ARG A 1023 -15.54 16.62 -23.36
CA ARG A 1023 -14.23 15.95 -23.17
C ARG A 1023 -13.96 15.59 -21.71
N ASP A 1024 -14.44 16.41 -20.78
CA ASP A 1024 -14.30 16.19 -19.32
C ASP A 1024 -15.35 15.24 -18.73
N LEU A 1025 -16.32 14.75 -19.52
CA LEU A 1025 -17.32 13.82 -19.03
C LEU A 1025 -16.70 12.49 -18.60
N CYS A 1026 -16.94 12.13 -17.33
CA CYS A 1026 -16.62 10.79 -16.80
C CYS A 1026 -17.53 9.69 -17.37
N THR A 1027 -18.57 10.04 -18.13
CA THR A 1027 -19.47 9.10 -18.80
C THR A 1027 -19.82 9.68 -20.16
N VAL A 1028 -19.36 9.05 -21.25
CA VAL A 1028 -19.80 9.43 -22.60
C VAL A 1028 -21.28 9.04 -22.72
N PRO A 1029 -22.19 9.98 -23.05
CA PRO A 1029 -23.60 9.68 -23.26
C PRO A 1029 -23.78 8.67 -24.40
N ASP A 1030 -24.92 7.97 -24.41
CA ASP A 1030 -25.25 7.02 -25.47
C ASP A 1030 -25.15 7.68 -26.86
N ALA A 1031 -24.57 6.97 -27.82
CA ALA A 1031 -24.34 7.50 -29.17
C ALA A 1031 -25.65 7.91 -29.85
N GLY A 1032 -26.74 7.17 -29.64
CA GLY A 1032 -28.06 7.51 -30.16
C GLY A 1032 -28.63 8.79 -29.54
N VAL A 1033 -28.38 9.02 -28.24
CA VAL A 1033 -28.77 10.27 -27.57
C VAL A 1033 -28.00 11.46 -28.13
N LEU A 1034 -26.69 11.33 -28.34
CA LEU A 1034 -25.85 12.39 -28.91
C LEU A 1034 -26.25 12.71 -30.34
N ILE A 1035 -26.40 11.68 -31.18
CA ILE A 1035 -26.87 11.84 -32.56
C ILE A 1035 -28.25 12.46 -32.61
N GLY A 1036 -29.18 11.99 -31.78
CA GLY A 1036 -30.53 12.52 -31.73
C GLY A 1036 -30.55 14.00 -31.33
N ALA A 1037 -29.74 14.40 -30.35
CA ALA A 1037 -29.60 15.81 -29.95
C ALA A 1037 -28.94 16.65 -31.04
N GLY A 1038 -27.82 16.18 -31.62
CA GLY A 1038 -27.13 16.89 -32.69
C GLY A 1038 -27.99 17.07 -33.94
N THR A 1039 -28.77 16.05 -34.32
CA THR A 1039 -29.68 16.12 -35.47
C THR A 1039 -30.78 17.16 -35.25
N ARG A 1040 -31.45 17.14 -34.09
CA ARG A 1040 -32.47 18.15 -33.75
C ARG A 1040 -31.90 19.56 -33.78
N LEU A 1041 -30.71 19.77 -33.22
CA LEU A 1041 -30.05 21.07 -33.20
C LEU A 1041 -29.63 21.55 -34.60
N ALA A 1042 -29.16 20.64 -35.46
CA ALA A 1042 -28.83 20.94 -36.85
C ALA A 1042 -30.07 21.30 -37.69
N GLU A 1043 -31.22 20.70 -37.40
CA GLU A 1043 -32.50 20.97 -38.10
C GLU A 1043 -33.11 22.34 -37.76
N ARG A 1044 -32.70 22.98 -36.65
CA ARG A 1044 -33.15 24.33 -36.29
C ARG A 1044 -32.76 25.37 -37.34
N GLY A 1045 -31.65 25.18 -38.02
CA GLY A 1045 -31.16 26.07 -39.08
C GLY A 1045 -30.57 27.39 -38.61
N ASP A 1046 -30.51 27.66 -37.30
CA ASP A 1046 -29.90 28.87 -36.74
C ASP A 1046 -28.42 28.65 -36.34
N LEU A 1047 -27.67 29.75 -36.20
CA LEU A 1047 -26.23 29.71 -35.92
C LEU A 1047 -25.89 28.96 -34.62
N ALA A 1048 -26.67 29.15 -33.56
CA ALA A 1048 -26.39 28.55 -32.26
C ALA A 1048 -26.68 27.05 -32.26
N GLY A 1049 -27.82 26.65 -32.83
CA GLY A 1049 -28.17 25.24 -33.04
C GLY A 1049 -27.11 24.50 -33.85
N GLY A 1050 -26.67 25.08 -34.97
CA GLY A 1050 -25.64 24.50 -35.83
C GLY A 1050 -24.28 24.32 -35.15
N LEU A 1051 -23.81 25.32 -34.38
CA LEU A 1051 -22.53 25.21 -33.66
C LEU A 1051 -22.59 24.19 -32.51
N LEU A 1052 -23.68 24.15 -31.74
CA LEU A 1052 -23.88 23.13 -30.69
C LEU A 1052 -23.99 21.71 -31.29
N ALA A 1053 -24.67 21.57 -32.44
CA ALA A 1053 -24.75 20.31 -33.16
C ALA A 1053 -23.38 19.84 -33.64
N LEU A 1054 -22.52 20.77 -34.11
CA LEU A 1054 -21.16 20.46 -34.55
C LEU A 1054 -20.29 19.95 -33.39
N SER A 1055 -20.38 20.58 -32.22
CA SER A 1055 -19.72 20.10 -31.00
C SER A 1055 -20.09 18.66 -30.64
N LEU A 1056 -21.37 18.30 -30.77
CA LEU A 1056 -21.79 16.91 -30.58
C LEU A 1056 -21.28 15.99 -31.69
N ALA A 1057 -21.31 16.44 -32.95
CA ALA A 1057 -20.85 15.66 -34.09
C ALA A 1057 -19.34 15.32 -34.03
N GLY A 1058 -18.52 16.13 -33.35
CA GLY A 1058 -17.10 15.87 -33.12
C GLY A 1058 -16.81 14.52 -32.46
N PHE A 1059 -17.76 13.97 -31.69
CA PHE A 1059 -17.64 12.61 -31.12
C PHE A 1059 -17.62 11.50 -32.16
N GLY A 1060 -18.01 11.78 -33.41
CA GLY A 1060 -17.92 10.84 -34.52
C GLY A 1060 -16.51 10.27 -34.71
N ASP A 1061 -15.47 11.01 -34.33
CA ASP A 1061 -14.08 10.54 -34.34
C ASP A 1061 -13.86 9.28 -33.49
N ASP A 1062 -14.45 9.22 -32.29
CA ASP A 1062 -14.35 8.05 -31.40
C ASP A 1062 -15.06 6.79 -31.95
N PHE A 1063 -15.93 6.98 -32.94
CA PHE A 1063 -16.66 5.91 -33.63
C PHE A 1063 -16.15 5.68 -35.07
N GLY A 1064 -15.07 6.35 -35.48
CA GLY A 1064 -14.50 6.22 -36.82
C GLY A 1064 -15.43 6.72 -37.92
N TRP A 1065 -16.25 7.74 -37.63
CA TRP A 1065 -17.16 8.36 -38.61
C TRP A 1065 -18.11 7.37 -39.30
N LYS A 1066 -18.57 6.34 -38.59
CA LYS A 1066 -19.63 5.43 -39.06
C LYS A 1066 -20.98 6.16 -39.09
N THR A 1067 -21.84 5.85 -40.07
CA THR A 1067 -23.26 6.28 -40.06
C THR A 1067 -23.90 5.88 -38.73
N PRO A 1068 -24.64 6.78 -38.03
CA PRO A 1068 -25.15 8.08 -38.49
C PRO A 1068 -24.26 9.32 -38.25
N TRP A 1069 -23.07 9.20 -37.65
CA TRP A 1069 -22.19 10.35 -37.36
C TRP A 1069 -21.75 11.11 -38.62
N ARG A 1070 -21.41 10.35 -39.66
CA ARG A 1070 -21.03 10.89 -40.97
C ARG A 1070 -22.15 11.72 -41.59
N ASP A 1071 -23.38 11.23 -41.50
CA ASP A 1071 -24.55 11.86 -42.10
C ASP A 1071 -24.86 13.19 -41.39
N LEU A 1072 -24.73 13.22 -40.06
CA LEU A 1072 -24.86 14.44 -39.26
C LEU A 1072 -23.82 15.50 -39.66
N LEU A 1073 -22.53 15.14 -39.78
CA LEU A 1073 -21.50 16.07 -40.22
C LEU A 1073 -21.74 16.56 -41.67
N HIS A 1074 -22.17 15.68 -42.57
CA HIS A 1074 -22.53 16.07 -43.93
C HIS A 1074 -23.75 17.00 -44.00
N ALA A 1075 -24.70 16.86 -43.08
CA ALA A 1075 -25.82 17.80 -42.96
C ALA A 1075 -25.31 19.17 -42.50
N LEU A 1076 -24.43 19.22 -41.51
CA LEU A 1076 -23.82 20.47 -41.00
C LEU A 1076 -22.96 21.18 -42.05
N ARG A 1077 -22.23 20.46 -42.91
CA ARG A 1077 -21.50 21.04 -44.05
C ARG A 1077 -22.41 21.67 -45.11
N ARG A 1078 -23.72 21.37 -45.07
CA ARG A 1078 -24.76 21.93 -45.95
C ARG A 1078 -25.73 22.84 -45.17
N HIS A 1079 -25.38 23.24 -43.95
CA HIS A 1079 -26.22 24.05 -43.08
C HIS A 1079 -26.51 25.43 -43.71
N PRO A 1080 -27.70 26.04 -43.50
CA PRO A 1080 -28.04 27.35 -44.07
C PRO A 1080 -27.12 28.49 -43.61
N GLU A 1081 -26.60 28.42 -42.37
CA GLU A 1081 -25.65 29.39 -41.83
C GLU A 1081 -24.21 29.17 -42.31
N THR A 1082 -23.59 30.21 -42.84
CA THR A 1082 -22.23 30.14 -43.45
C THR A 1082 -21.15 29.76 -42.44
N GLU A 1083 -21.12 30.38 -41.27
CA GLU A 1083 -20.13 30.10 -40.21
C GLU A 1083 -20.18 28.62 -39.76
N VAL A 1084 -21.37 28.02 -39.65
CA VAL A 1084 -21.53 26.60 -39.29
C VAL A 1084 -20.94 25.69 -40.38
N ARG A 1085 -21.14 26.04 -41.66
CA ARG A 1085 -20.56 25.27 -42.76
C ARG A 1085 -19.05 25.32 -42.76
N ASP A 1086 -18.46 26.50 -42.57
CA ASP A 1086 -17.01 26.68 -42.58
C ASP A 1086 -16.35 25.91 -41.43
N GLU A 1087 -16.91 25.98 -40.22
CA GLU A 1087 -16.46 25.18 -39.08
C GLU A 1087 -16.64 23.66 -39.33
N ALA A 1088 -17.78 23.23 -39.89
CA ALA A 1088 -18.03 21.82 -40.22
C ALA A 1088 -17.13 21.28 -41.35
N LEU A 1089 -16.67 22.15 -42.27
CA LEU A 1089 -15.68 21.82 -43.29
C LEU A 1089 -14.27 21.69 -42.70
N GLY A 1090 -13.98 22.38 -41.59
CA GLY A 1090 -12.74 22.26 -40.83
C GLY A 1090 -12.56 20.92 -40.10
N VAL A 1091 -13.64 20.17 -39.87
CA VAL A 1091 -13.57 18.83 -39.26
C VAL A 1091 -13.02 17.82 -40.27
N ASP A 1092 -11.82 17.30 -40.02
CA ASP A 1092 -11.19 16.26 -40.83
C ASP A 1092 -11.65 14.85 -40.42
N MET A 1093 -12.24 14.11 -41.36
CA MET A 1093 -12.65 12.71 -41.15
C MET A 1093 -11.55 11.70 -41.51
N ALA A 1094 -10.47 12.13 -42.17
CA ALA A 1094 -9.43 11.26 -42.72
C ALA A 1094 -8.30 10.96 -41.73
N ALA A 1095 -8.17 11.71 -40.64
CA ALA A 1095 -7.05 11.56 -39.70
C ALA A 1095 -7.06 10.18 -39.00
N PRO A 1096 -6.10 9.30 -39.26
CA PRO A 1096 -5.98 8.04 -38.53
C PRO A 1096 -5.49 8.34 -37.11
N LYS A 1097 -6.05 7.67 -36.10
CA LYS A 1097 -5.49 7.64 -34.74
C LYS A 1097 -4.15 6.89 -34.76
N TYR A 1098 -3.07 7.56 -35.21
CA TYR A 1098 -1.70 7.12 -34.98
C TYR A 1098 -1.33 7.40 -33.53
N TYR A 1099 -1.79 6.55 -32.60
CA TYR A 1099 -1.24 6.56 -31.24
C TYR A 1099 0.17 5.96 -31.26
N TRP A 1100 1.16 6.75 -31.70
CA TRP A 1100 2.55 6.49 -31.34
C TRP A 1100 2.70 6.80 -29.85
N THR A 1101 2.51 5.78 -29.02
CA THR A 1101 2.94 5.84 -27.62
C THR A 1101 4.40 5.43 -27.58
N SER A 1102 5.25 6.38 -27.16
CA SER A 1102 6.62 6.12 -26.70
C SER A 1102 6.66 5.30 -25.41
#